data_AF-A0A429C6Y8-F1
#
_entry.id   AF-A0A429C6Y8-F1
#
_cell.length_a   1.000
_cell.length_b   1.000
_cell.length_c   1.000
_cell.angle_alpha   90.00
_cell.angle_beta   90.00
_cell.angle_gamma   90.00
#
_symmetry.space_group_name_H-M   'P 1'
#
loop_
_entity.id
_entity.type
_entity.pdbx_description
1 polymer ?
#
loop_
_entity_poly.entity_id
_entity_poly.type
_entity_poly.pdbx_seq_one_letter_code
_entity_poly.pdbx_strand_id
1 'polypeptide(L)'
;MWWRASGSTEWTPGHELLVHIGDGENAALEELSWGAADGSSCAVGFSPGMAECRGHRRTGGGDVLEIRGELSGEPVNSPDSGDARHHAFDTEIEDVTGRRPSEPLRVLIDDGSGVAPSWLAWRDRTGDSCSIVLRSAGPAGNADVTRMVTEVWASAEYDEVDEVAANLIEEAPSKWFAPHDRASLEFQFSRPVTVDHYLLTSANDAPDRDPAAWVLRGSLNGHLWRTLDTRSHQSFTARHETRTYRIAAPAAYHCYRLDIVGNNGSPHLQLETVRFFAPVNGFTGYRRRAGHAPHAYRGSCAAPQAPDIPMDPLPDGFPDRRGKRLSRFPGTEVPTSFDRALPALPKDGDVMTGGHRMWAGESLRRQSLTSLNDAFTLKHFGFDDLVLIRNHDRRPLWWSSDFSPGDWRRKTRGSGVSDVTLRPDGDLVAHDENGVPLRSTGTADRGVVLLEVRDDGDVVLLNGAGEIVWHTDTATTDVPRPPSPIARGDRMLVGQSLADQSLTSPNGRYVLVHDHQHAGTFLYGPRGRITRWFYLVPSMYPDPFGTRLVLEEDGLFLRWSKDEADGVDVRGVRKAWDSLTTPNFPFHPRQVVLRDSGDLEMLDSDGEVMWRNGYKRDSDKFAKSSNRRRPETNRKRAAAASGLPRLPATPNVPVIRTDFSDDDAWYRVKTGIGRGTPDGFEANVSYVDDPAFTGMTSTDLLESEVDRAEHAIMLVVDEITIHSPEHPILVVDLGSEPDPDDDWAGVPAGRSFRAVPHAIQEIENNLSLANADWEDFADHLDDDGVRRDT
;
A
#
# COMPACT_ATOMS: atom_id res chain seq x y z
N MET A 1 -2.02 40.49 -21.35
CA MET A 1 -1.39 39.73 -22.46
C MET A 1 -2.34 39.68 -23.65
N TRP A 2 -1.89 39.21 -24.81
CA TRP A 2 -2.75 38.86 -25.95
C TRP A 2 -2.33 37.51 -26.55
N TRP A 3 -3.29 36.79 -27.11
CA TRP A 3 -3.06 35.51 -27.76
C TRP A 3 -3.78 35.40 -29.11
N ARG A 4 -3.33 34.49 -29.96
CA ARG A 4 -4.00 34.11 -31.21
C ARG A 4 -3.70 32.66 -31.57
N ALA A 5 -4.62 32.01 -32.27
CA ALA A 5 -4.37 30.69 -32.85
C ALA A 5 -3.32 30.77 -33.96
N SER A 6 -2.54 29.70 -34.14
CA SER A 6 -1.58 29.60 -35.24
C SER A 6 -2.26 29.84 -36.59
N GLY A 7 -1.74 30.79 -37.37
CA GLY A 7 -2.30 31.19 -38.67
C GLY A 7 -3.44 32.24 -38.62
N SER A 8 -3.92 32.63 -37.43
CA SER A 8 -4.87 33.74 -37.28
C SER A 8 -4.19 35.10 -37.37
N THR A 9 -4.88 36.10 -37.92
CA THR A 9 -4.44 37.50 -37.92
C THR A 9 -5.01 38.30 -36.74
N GLU A 10 -6.05 37.80 -36.08
CA GLU A 10 -6.76 38.50 -35.01
C GLU A 10 -6.15 38.17 -33.63
N TRP A 11 -5.93 39.20 -32.82
CA TRP A 11 -5.40 39.08 -31.46
C TRP A 11 -6.51 39.25 -30.44
N THR A 12 -6.61 38.28 -29.52
CA THR A 12 -7.56 38.29 -28.42
C THR A 12 -6.85 38.72 -27.13
N PRO A 13 -7.42 39.65 -26.35
CA PRO A 13 -6.93 39.94 -25.01
C PRO A 13 -6.90 38.69 -24.13
N GLY A 14 -5.87 38.55 -23.31
CA GLY A 14 -5.70 37.48 -22.32
C GLY A 14 -5.30 38.02 -20.96
N HIS A 15 -5.25 37.12 -19.97
CA HIS A 15 -4.90 37.44 -18.60
C HIS A 15 -3.54 38.15 -18.47
N GLU A 16 -3.37 38.93 -17.40
CA GLU A 16 -2.07 39.48 -17.03
C GLU A 16 -1.12 38.34 -16.64
N LEU A 17 0.14 38.44 -17.05
CA LEU A 17 1.18 37.48 -16.70
C LEU A 17 2.06 38.12 -15.63
N LEU A 18 1.98 37.59 -14.40
CA LEU A 18 2.86 38.00 -13.31
C LEU A 18 4.04 37.06 -13.22
N VAL A 19 5.25 37.61 -13.29
CA VAL A 19 6.50 36.85 -13.24
C VAL A 19 7.45 37.49 -12.24
N HIS A 20 7.94 36.68 -11.31
CA HIS A 20 9.07 37.03 -10.46
C HIS A 20 9.99 35.82 -10.30
N ILE A 21 11.25 35.97 -10.67
CA ILE A 21 12.30 35.00 -10.39
C ILE A 21 13.44 35.78 -9.75
N GLY A 22 13.65 35.57 -8.45
CA GLY A 22 14.70 36.24 -7.69
C GLY A 22 15.58 35.19 -7.02
N ASP A 23 16.84 35.10 -7.42
CA ASP A 23 17.85 34.18 -6.86
C ASP A 23 18.97 34.94 -6.11
N GLY A 24 18.65 36.14 -5.63
CA GLY A 24 19.59 37.04 -4.94
C GLY A 24 20.34 38.00 -5.88
N GLU A 25 20.27 37.79 -7.20
CA GLU A 25 20.91 38.64 -8.21
C GLU A 25 19.85 39.38 -9.05
N ASN A 26 20.03 40.69 -9.25
CA ASN A 26 19.11 41.55 -10.02
C ASN A 26 19.28 41.40 -11.55
N ALA A 27 19.42 40.15 -12.03
CA ALA A 27 19.58 39.88 -13.46
C ALA A 27 18.22 39.85 -14.16
N ALA A 28 18.09 40.62 -15.25
CA ALA A 28 16.85 40.64 -16.03
C ALA A 28 16.66 39.32 -16.79
N LEU A 29 15.43 38.79 -16.75
CA LEU A 29 15.06 37.59 -17.50
C LEU A 29 15.15 37.85 -19.01
N GLU A 30 15.69 36.87 -19.73
CA GLU A 30 15.74 36.85 -21.19
C GLU A 30 14.73 35.87 -21.76
N GLU A 31 14.70 34.64 -21.22
CA GLU A 31 13.81 33.57 -21.64
C GLU A 31 13.18 32.92 -20.40
N LEU A 32 11.90 32.57 -20.50
CA LEU A 32 11.17 31.85 -19.47
C LEU A 32 10.26 30.82 -20.12
N SER A 33 10.26 29.62 -19.59
CA SER A 33 9.35 28.54 -19.94
C SER A 33 8.83 27.85 -18.70
N TRP A 34 7.57 27.44 -18.74
CA TRP A 34 6.95 26.68 -17.67
C TRP A 34 5.94 25.71 -18.27
N GLY A 35 5.65 24.65 -17.53
CA GLY A 35 4.55 23.76 -17.85
C GLY A 35 3.83 23.31 -16.59
N ALA A 36 2.61 22.84 -16.79
CA ALA A 36 1.72 22.37 -15.75
C ALA A 36 1.47 20.86 -15.87
N ALA A 37 0.86 20.29 -14.84
CA ALA A 37 0.56 18.85 -14.79
C ALA A 37 -0.48 18.40 -15.82
N ASP A 38 -1.34 19.32 -16.31
CA ASP A 38 -2.33 19.07 -17.36
C ASP A 38 -1.72 19.01 -18.78
N GLY A 39 -0.38 19.11 -18.89
CA GLY A 39 0.35 19.11 -20.16
C GLY A 39 0.38 20.47 -20.85
N SER A 40 -0.28 21.50 -20.31
CA SER A 40 -0.15 22.86 -20.82
C SER A 40 1.26 23.39 -20.54
N SER A 41 1.76 24.21 -21.46
CA SER A 41 3.09 24.82 -21.34
C SER A 41 3.18 26.14 -22.07
N CYS A 42 4.06 27.01 -21.59
CA CYS A 42 4.33 28.31 -22.17
C CYS A 42 5.83 28.52 -22.29
N ALA A 43 6.24 29.26 -23.32
CA ALA A 43 7.59 29.76 -23.48
C ALA A 43 7.54 31.20 -24.00
N VAL A 44 8.19 32.12 -23.30
CA VAL A 44 8.26 33.55 -23.62
C VAL A 44 9.70 34.04 -23.62
N GLY A 45 10.02 34.89 -24.59
CA GLY A 45 11.22 35.71 -24.59
C GLY A 45 10.87 37.16 -24.25
N PHE A 46 11.71 37.80 -23.44
CA PHE A 46 11.56 39.19 -23.04
C PHE A 46 12.51 40.11 -23.81
N SER A 47 12.02 41.30 -24.17
CA SER A 47 12.86 42.41 -24.63
C SER A 47 13.91 42.81 -23.58
N PRO A 48 15.02 43.48 -23.95
CA PRO A 48 16.12 43.81 -23.02
C PRO A 48 15.73 44.61 -21.75
N GLY A 49 14.58 45.30 -21.75
CA GLY A 49 14.04 46.00 -20.59
C GLY A 49 12.78 45.38 -20.00
N MET A 50 12.44 44.13 -20.39
CA MET A 50 11.19 43.44 -20.03
C MET A 50 9.90 44.22 -20.34
N ALA A 51 9.95 45.23 -21.23
CA ALA A 51 8.81 46.06 -21.61
C ALA A 51 7.83 45.32 -22.54
N GLU A 52 8.35 44.39 -23.34
CA GLU A 52 7.60 43.51 -24.23
C GLU A 52 8.03 42.06 -24.05
N CYS A 53 7.09 41.14 -24.28
CA CYS A 53 7.37 39.70 -24.39
C CYS A 53 6.64 39.07 -25.58
N ARG A 54 7.21 38.00 -26.13
CA ARG A 54 6.62 37.19 -27.21
C ARG A 54 6.90 35.72 -26.98
N GLY A 55 5.99 34.86 -27.40
CA GLY A 55 6.10 33.45 -27.10
C GLY A 55 5.02 32.59 -27.71
N HIS A 56 4.92 31.37 -27.18
CA HIS A 56 3.91 30.40 -27.56
C HIS A 56 3.36 29.73 -26.30
N ARG A 57 2.08 29.37 -26.34
CA ARG A 57 1.39 28.57 -25.32
C ARG A 57 0.83 27.33 -25.99
N ARG A 58 1.10 26.16 -25.41
CA ARG A 58 0.43 24.90 -25.73
C ARG A 58 -0.63 24.64 -24.66
N THR A 59 -1.86 24.37 -25.05
CA THR A 59 -2.94 23.97 -24.13
C THR A 59 -2.78 22.48 -23.75
N GLY A 60 -3.43 22.03 -22.67
CA GLY A 60 -3.44 20.61 -22.31
C GLY A 60 -4.01 19.71 -23.41
N GLY A 61 -4.98 20.22 -24.18
CA GLY A 61 -5.53 19.56 -25.37
C GLY A 61 -4.59 19.52 -26.59
N GLY A 62 -3.43 20.19 -26.52
CA GLY A 62 -2.39 20.17 -27.56
C GLY A 62 -2.42 21.32 -28.55
N ASP A 63 -3.40 22.23 -28.47
CA ASP A 63 -3.46 23.41 -29.34
C ASP A 63 -2.31 24.37 -29.05
N VAL A 64 -1.77 24.98 -30.10
CA VAL A 64 -0.67 25.96 -30.00
C VAL A 64 -1.17 27.36 -30.34
N LEU A 65 -0.99 28.26 -29.38
CA LEU A 65 -1.33 29.68 -29.47
C LEU A 65 -0.05 30.52 -29.48
N GLU A 66 0.00 31.55 -30.32
CA GLU A 66 1.01 32.59 -30.21
C GLU A 66 0.60 33.60 -29.13
N ILE A 67 1.56 34.07 -28.34
CA ILE A 67 1.33 35.06 -27.28
C ILE A 67 2.25 36.27 -27.44
N ARG A 68 1.73 37.43 -27.06
CA ARG A 68 2.49 38.68 -26.91
C ARG A 68 2.04 39.43 -25.66
N GLY A 69 2.94 40.22 -25.09
CA GLY A 69 2.66 41.04 -23.92
C GLY A 69 3.41 42.35 -23.97
N GLU A 70 2.84 43.33 -23.29
CA GLU A 70 3.42 44.65 -23.00
C GLU A 70 3.30 44.85 -21.50
N LEU A 71 4.31 45.46 -20.89
CA LEU A 71 4.37 45.69 -19.45
C LEU A 71 3.28 46.69 -19.02
N SER A 72 2.44 46.27 -18.06
CA SER A 72 1.44 47.12 -17.41
C SER A 72 2.00 47.73 -16.13
N GLY A 73 2.13 49.06 -16.10
CA GLY A 73 2.53 49.81 -14.90
C GLY A 73 4.05 49.84 -14.63
N GLU A 74 4.42 50.29 -13.43
CA GLU A 74 5.81 50.33 -12.97
C GLU A 74 6.22 48.97 -12.36
N PRO A 75 7.46 48.49 -12.58
CA PRO A 75 7.96 47.27 -11.96
C PRO A 75 7.86 47.32 -10.43
N VAL A 76 7.11 46.40 -9.84
CA VAL A 76 6.92 46.34 -8.40
C VAL A 76 8.14 45.67 -7.74
N ASN A 77 8.97 46.47 -7.06
CA ASN A 77 10.19 45.99 -6.40
C ASN A 77 9.97 45.27 -5.06
N SER A 78 8.75 45.32 -4.50
CA SER A 78 8.40 44.66 -3.22
C SER A 78 6.99 44.06 -3.29
N PRO A 79 6.83 42.74 -3.09
CA PRO A 79 5.56 42.04 -3.31
C PRO A 79 4.58 42.08 -2.12
N ASP A 80 4.85 42.86 -1.07
CA ASP A 80 4.03 42.86 0.17
C ASP A 80 2.60 43.43 0.01
N SER A 81 2.14 43.73 -1.21
CA SER A 81 0.88 44.46 -1.45
C SER A 81 -0.17 43.74 -2.31
N GLY A 82 -0.05 42.44 -2.59
CA GLY A 82 -1.05 41.70 -3.36
C GLY A 82 -1.25 40.24 -2.95
N ASP A 83 -2.44 39.69 -3.25
CA ASP A 83 -2.86 38.29 -3.01
C ASP A 83 -1.92 37.21 -3.64
N ALA A 84 -1.01 37.61 -4.53
CA ALA A 84 -0.05 36.75 -5.19
C ALA A 84 1.17 36.46 -4.28
N ARG A 85 1.17 35.32 -3.56
CA ARG A 85 2.34 34.92 -2.76
C ARG A 85 3.34 34.13 -3.59
N HIS A 86 4.61 34.51 -3.46
CA HIS A 86 5.77 33.87 -4.07
C HIS A 86 6.08 32.55 -3.35
N HIS A 87 6.60 31.56 -4.07
CA HIS A 87 7.28 30.42 -3.47
C HIS A 87 8.71 30.81 -3.11
N ALA A 88 9.08 30.71 -1.82
CA ALA A 88 10.42 30.99 -1.35
C ALA A 88 11.08 29.67 -0.91
N PHE A 89 12.22 29.35 -1.50
CA PHE A 89 12.95 28.12 -1.27
C PHE A 89 14.31 28.43 -0.63
N ASP A 90 14.65 27.68 0.41
CA ASP A 90 16.04 27.52 0.82
C ASP A 90 16.71 26.58 -0.17
N THR A 91 17.89 26.95 -0.69
CA THR A 91 18.49 26.25 -1.84
C THR A 91 19.88 25.71 -1.58
N GLU A 92 20.21 24.63 -2.29
CA GLU A 92 21.50 23.95 -2.23
C GLU A 92 21.99 23.60 -3.64
N ILE A 93 23.31 23.68 -3.84
CA ILE A 93 24.00 23.23 -5.04
C ILE A 93 24.91 22.05 -4.67
N GLU A 94 24.94 21.04 -5.53
CA GLU A 94 25.78 19.85 -5.40
C GLU A 94 26.80 19.82 -6.55
N ASP A 95 28.08 19.84 -6.20
CA ASP A 95 29.21 19.69 -7.13
C ASP A 95 30.18 18.59 -6.66
N VAL A 96 31.32 18.43 -7.34
CA VAL A 96 32.34 17.40 -7.01
C VAL A 96 32.91 17.52 -5.58
N THR A 97 32.71 18.65 -4.90
CA THR A 97 33.16 18.87 -3.52
C THR A 97 32.09 18.57 -2.48
N GLY A 98 30.88 18.19 -2.92
CA GLY A 98 29.73 17.87 -2.07
C GLY A 98 28.63 18.93 -2.12
N ARG A 99 27.70 18.86 -1.17
CA ARG A 99 26.56 19.77 -1.07
C ARG A 99 26.93 21.04 -0.32
N ARG A 100 26.49 22.19 -0.84
CA ARG A 100 26.59 23.48 -0.16
C ARG A 100 25.31 24.31 -0.33
N PRO A 101 24.96 25.14 0.66
CA PRO A 101 23.89 26.13 0.51
C PRO A 101 24.13 27.11 -0.64
N SER A 102 23.05 27.65 -1.19
CA SER A 102 23.01 28.68 -2.24
C SER A 102 21.98 29.74 -1.87
N GLU A 103 22.01 30.89 -2.55
CA GLU A 103 21.07 31.99 -2.36
C GLU A 103 19.60 31.52 -2.46
N PRO A 104 18.70 31.99 -1.59
CA PRO A 104 17.28 31.62 -1.64
C PRO A 104 16.65 31.95 -2.98
N LEU A 105 15.81 31.04 -3.48
CA LEU A 105 15.08 31.24 -4.72
C LEU A 105 13.65 31.69 -4.40
N ARG A 106 13.20 32.78 -5.02
CA ARG A 106 11.82 33.26 -5.00
C ARG A 106 11.22 33.12 -6.39
N VAL A 107 10.10 32.42 -6.50
CA VAL A 107 9.39 32.19 -7.76
C VAL A 107 7.94 32.61 -7.64
N LEU A 108 7.47 33.41 -8.60
CA LEU A 108 6.06 33.66 -8.88
C LEU A 108 5.85 33.52 -10.38
N ILE A 109 4.93 32.64 -10.78
CA ILE A 109 4.34 32.63 -12.11
C ILE A 109 2.84 32.54 -11.93
N ASP A 110 2.13 33.54 -12.43
CA ASP A 110 0.68 33.54 -12.57
C ASP A 110 0.33 33.94 -14.01
N ASP A 111 -0.15 32.97 -14.79
CA ASP A 111 -0.58 33.15 -16.17
C ASP A 111 -2.11 33.19 -16.31
N GLY A 112 -2.83 33.26 -15.18
CA GLY A 112 -4.30 33.28 -15.11
C GLY A 112 -4.96 31.94 -15.48
N SER A 113 -4.20 30.86 -15.72
CA SER A 113 -4.77 29.55 -16.04
C SER A 113 -5.44 28.87 -14.85
N GLY A 114 -5.08 29.28 -13.62
CA GLY A 114 -5.54 28.63 -12.39
C GLY A 114 -4.90 27.26 -12.13
N VAL A 115 -3.98 26.81 -12.98
CA VAL A 115 -3.24 25.55 -12.84
C VAL A 115 -1.81 25.87 -12.39
N ALA A 116 -1.37 25.25 -11.30
CA ALA A 116 -0.02 25.48 -10.78
C ALA A 116 1.05 24.91 -11.73
N PRO A 117 2.17 25.63 -11.96
CA PRO A 117 3.29 25.12 -12.73
C PRO A 117 3.91 23.90 -12.02
N SER A 118 4.30 22.88 -12.80
CA SER A 118 5.00 21.67 -12.34
C SER A 118 6.49 21.72 -12.65
N TRP A 119 6.92 22.49 -13.64
CA TRP A 119 8.32 22.74 -13.97
C TRP A 119 8.52 24.14 -14.55
N LEU A 120 9.73 24.65 -14.39
CA LEU A 120 10.16 25.94 -14.92
C LEU A 120 11.56 25.83 -15.49
N ALA A 121 11.84 26.54 -16.57
CA ALA A 121 13.20 26.80 -17.01
C ALA A 121 13.35 28.24 -17.49
N TRP A 122 14.42 28.89 -17.07
CA TRP A 122 14.69 30.29 -17.42
C TRP A 122 16.15 30.53 -17.74
N ARG A 123 16.38 31.62 -18.46
CA ARG A 123 17.70 32.21 -18.71
C ARG A 123 17.65 33.70 -18.45
N ASP A 124 18.69 34.23 -17.84
CA ASP A 124 18.87 35.67 -17.69
C ASP A 124 19.88 36.24 -18.70
N ARG A 125 19.96 37.57 -18.74
CA ARG A 125 20.82 38.33 -19.64
C ARG A 125 22.32 38.19 -19.35
N THR A 126 22.71 37.64 -18.20
CA THR A 126 24.12 37.35 -17.89
C THR A 126 24.58 36.03 -18.54
N GLY A 127 23.64 35.23 -19.05
CA GLY A 127 23.87 33.93 -19.65
C GLY A 127 23.71 32.77 -18.67
N ASP A 128 23.27 33.07 -17.45
CA ASP A 128 22.91 32.07 -16.45
C ASP A 128 21.56 31.44 -16.79
N SER A 129 21.42 30.16 -16.48
CA SER A 129 20.21 29.42 -16.79
C SER A 129 19.89 28.40 -15.72
N CYS A 130 18.61 28.17 -15.48
CA CYS A 130 18.13 27.17 -14.55
C CYS A 130 16.96 26.40 -15.14
N SER A 131 16.84 25.13 -14.73
CA SER A 131 15.70 24.27 -15.04
C SER A 131 15.36 23.50 -13.78
N ILE A 132 14.13 23.65 -13.28
CA ILE A 132 13.65 23.02 -12.05
C ILE A 132 12.31 22.30 -12.28
N VAL A 133 12.13 21.20 -11.57
CA VAL A 133 10.86 20.50 -11.40
C VAL A 133 10.39 20.75 -9.98
N LEU A 134 9.20 21.33 -9.86
CA LEU A 134 8.57 21.59 -8.58
C LEU A 134 8.01 20.28 -8.01
N ARG A 135 8.18 20.06 -6.71
CA ARG A 135 7.63 18.93 -5.97
C ARG A 135 6.50 19.42 -5.09
N SER A 136 5.38 18.70 -5.09
CA SER A 136 4.29 18.96 -4.16
C SER A 136 4.46 18.16 -2.86
N ALA A 137 3.86 18.68 -1.78
CA ALA A 137 3.66 17.96 -0.52
C ALA A 137 2.68 16.78 -0.63
N GLY A 138 2.00 16.60 -1.76
CA GLY A 138 1.16 15.42 -2.00
C GLY A 138 1.99 14.13 -2.10
N PRO A 139 1.37 12.96 -1.80
CA PRO A 139 2.07 11.67 -1.88
C PRO A 139 2.54 11.40 -3.33
N ALA A 140 3.75 10.85 -3.45
CA ALA A 140 4.48 10.68 -4.71
C ALA A 140 4.80 11.99 -5.48
N GLY A 141 4.67 13.16 -4.83
CA GLY A 141 4.97 14.46 -5.44
C GLY A 141 3.83 15.05 -6.27
N ASN A 142 2.66 14.39 -6.34
CA ASN A 142 1.49 14.86 -7.08
C ASN A 142 0.82 16.06 -6.38
N ALA A 143 0.58 17.13 -7.13
CA ALA A 143 -0.10 18.31 -6.61
C ALA A 143 -1.60 18.08 -6.38
N ASP A 144 -2.27 17.35 -7.29
CA ASP A 144 -3.67 16.94 -7.10
C ASP A 144 -3.74 15.83 -6.04
N VAL A 145 -4.39 16.14 -4.93
CA VAL A 145 -4.61 15.24 -3.80
C VAL A 145 -6.05 14.75 -3.72
N THR A 146 -6.90 15.10 -4.69
CA THR A 146 -8.32 14.71 -4.70
C THR A 146 -8.50 13.20 -4.69
N ARG A 147 -7.63 12.44 -5.39
CA ARG A 147 -7.62 10.97 -5.37
C ARG A 147 -7.36 10.35 -3.99
N MET A 148 -6.94 11.14 -3.02
CA MET A 148 -6.76 10.70 -1.64
C MET A 148 -8.06 10.78 -0.83
N VAL A 149 -9.10 11.41 -1.38
CA VAL A 149 -10.43 11.43 -0.80
C VAL A 149 -10.96 10.00 -0.85
N THR A 150 -11.24 9.45 0.33
CA THR A 150 -11.75 8.09 0.51
C THR A 150 -13.26 8.06 0.67
N GLU A 151 -13.85 9.19 1.05
CA GLU A 151 -15.29 9.33 1.24
C GLU A 151 -15.73 10.76 0.89
N VAL A 152 -16.87 10.85 0.21
CA VAL A 152 -17.56 12.12 -0.07
C VAL A 152 -18.99 11.99 0.43
N TRP A 153 -19.44 12.98 1.20
CA TRP A 153 -20.80 13.06 1.71
C TRP A 153 -21.45 14.37 1.29
N ALA A 154 -22.75 14.34 0.99
CA ALA A 154 -23.55 15.52 0.77
C ALA A 154 -24.73 15.56 1.74
N SER A 155 -25.10 16.76 2.20
CA SER A 155 -26.30 16.96 3.02
C SER A 155 -27.61 16.73 2.25
N ALA A 156 -27.53 16.72 0.92
CA ALA A 156 -28.61 16.40 0.00
C ALA A 156 -28.01 16.01 -1.36
N GLU A 157 -28.63 15.03 -2.01
CA GLU A 157 -28.23 14.56 -3.35
C GLU A 157 -29.43 13.93 -4.07
N TYR A 158 -29.22 13.43 -5.29
CA TYR A 158 -30.28 12.83 -6.09
C TYR A 158 -29.88 11.46 -6.65
N ASP A 159 -29.95 10.46 -5.76
CA ASP A 159 -29.53 9.07 -6.00
C ASP A 159 -30.30 8.37 -7.12
N GLU A 160 -31.57 8.73 -7.34
CA GLU A 160 -32.45 8.07 -8.31
C GLU A 160 -31.93 8.14 -9.76
N VAL A 161 -31.06 9.11 -10.04
CA VAL A 161 -30.48 9.36 -11.36
C VAL A 161 -28.95 9.43 -11.33
N ASP A 162 -28.33 8.93 -10.24
CA ASP A 162 -26.89 8.88 -10.07
C ASP A 162 -26.21 10.27 -10.11
N GLU A 163 -26.89 11.31 -9.62
CA GLU A 163 -26.34 12.68 -9.50
C GLU A 163 -25.85 12.94 -8.06
N VAL A 164 -24.92 12.08 -7.63
CA VAL A 164 -24.50 11.92 -6.23
C VAL A 164 -23.17 12.59 -5.91
N ALA A 165 -22.85 12.72 -4.63
CA ALA A 165 -21.65 13.42 -4.15
C ALA A 165 -20.34 12.79 -4.68
N ALA A 166 -20.32 11.47 -4.93
CA ALA A 166 -19.16 10.76 -5.46
C ALA A 166 -18.70 11.32 -6.82
N ASN A 167 -19.63 11.80 -7.66
CA ASN A 167 -19.34 12.38 -8.97
C ASN A 167 -18.39 13.57 -8.89
N LEU A 168 -18.38 14.30 -7.77
CA LEU A 168 -17.56 15.49 -7.56
C LEU A 168 -16.06 15.22 -7.60
N ILE A 169 -15.64 13.96 -7.44
CA ILE A 169 -14.21 13.59 -7.42
C ILE A 169 -13.82 12.68 -8.58
N GLU A 170 -14.72 12.36 -9.51
CA GLU A 170 -14.41 11.53 -10.68
C GLU A 170 -13.69 12.31 -11.78
N GLU A 171 -12.86 11.63 -12.58
CA GLU A 171 -12.14 12.25 -13.71
C GLU A 171 -13.03 12.48 -14.94
N ALA A 172 -14.12 11.71 -15.08
CA ALA A 172 -15.08 11.88 -16.15
C ALA A 172 -16.08 13.00 -15.81
N PRO A 173 -16.53 13.81 -16.78
CA PRO A 173 -17.54 14.83 -16.54
C PRO A 173 -18.87 14.18 -16.13
N SER A 174 -19.18 14.27 -14.85
CA SER A 174 -20.43 13.84 -14.20
C SER A 174 -20.89 14.97 -13.26
N LYS A 175 -22.08 14.90 -12.66
CA LYS A 175 -22.55 15.99 -11.80
C LYS A 175 -23.17 15.51 -10.50
N TRP A 176 -23.00 16.30 -9.47
CA TRP A 176 -23.80 16.24 -8.25
C TRP A 176 -24.94 17.26 -8.35
N PHE A 177 -26.12 16.87 -7.89
CA PHE A 177 -27.30 17.72 -7.81
C PHE A 177 -27.92 17.61 -6.42
N ALA A 178 -28.29 18.75 -5.85
CA ALA A 178 -29.07 18.80 -4.63
C ALA A 178 -30.41 19.53 -4.84
N PRO A 179 -31.53 18.98 -4.36
CA PRO A 179 -32.84 19.61 -4.46
C PRO A 179 -33.05 20.78 -3.48
N HIS A 180 -31.98 21.49 -3.10
CA HIS A 180 -31.98 22.63 -2.19
C HIS A 180 -31.02 23.71 -2.69
N ASP A 181 -31.25 24.97 -2.31
CA ASP A 181 -30.40 26.12 -2.65
C ASP A 181 -29.14 26.26 -1.76
N ARG A 182 -29.04 25.37 -0.76
CA ARG A 182 -27.94 25.26 0.20
C ARG A 182 -27.64 23.81 0.48
N ALA A 183 -26.36 23.48 0.62
CA ALA A 183 -25.90 22.14 0.95
C ALA A 183 -24.49 22.18 1.55
N SER A 184 -24.15 21.12 2.27
CA SER A 184 -22.79 20.86 2.74
C SER A 184 -22.24 19.65 2.03
N LEU A 185 -21.01 19.77 1.54
CA LEU A 185 -20.23 18.68 0.96
C LEU A 185 -19.04 18.40 1.86
N GLU A 186 -18.86 17.17 2.31
CA GLU A 186 -17.73 16.76 3.15
C GLU A 186 -16.84 15.77 2.39
N PHE A 187 -15.53 15.99 2.44
CA PHE A 187 -14.50 15.22 1.76
C PHE A 187 -13.52 14.70 2.79
N GLN A 188 -13.50 13.39 3.00
CA GLN A 188 -12.59 12.74 3.93
C GLN A 188 -11.38 12.21 3.18
N PHE A 189 -10.18 12.57 3.64
CA PHE A 189 -8.91 12.10 3.07
C PHE A 189 -8.41 10.88 3.83
N SER A 190 -7.71 9.99 3.13
CA SER A 190 -7.00 8.82 3.71
C SER A 190 -5.99 9.14 4.82
N ARG A 191 -5.58 10.40 4.96
CA ARG A 191 -4.73 10.93 6.04
C ARG A 191 -4.89 12.46 6.09
N PRO A 192 -4.37 13.15 7.12
CA PRO A 192 -4.29 14.60 7.08
C PRO A 192 -3.45 15.09 5.88
N VAL A 193 -4.05 15.96 5.08
CA VAL A 193 -3.42 16.57 3.89
C VAL A 193 -3.50 18.08 3.97
N THR A 194 -2.39 18.75 3.71
CA THR A 194 -2.36 20.21 3.55
C THR A 194 -2.85 20.56 2.15
N VAL A 195 -3.97 21.28 2.08
CA VAL A 195 -4.49 21.84 0.83
C VAL A 195 -4.21 23.34 0.83
N ASP A 196 -3.64 23.86 -0.26
CA ASP A 196 -3.40 25.31 -0.42
C ASP A 196 -4.31 25.98 -1.46
N HIS A 197 -4.92 25.21 -2.36
CA HIS A 197 -6.00 25.67 -3.21
C HIS A 197 -6.96 24.53 -3.56
N TYR A 198 -8.17 24.92 -3.95
CA TYR A 198 -9.21 24.02 -4.42
C TYR A 198 -9.82 24.59 -5.70
N LEU A 199 -10.36 23.72 -6.54
CA LEU A 199 -11.11 24.12 -7.73
C LEU A 199 -12.55 23.65 -7.63
N LEU A 200 -13.45 24.47 -8.17
CA LEU A 200 -14.85 24.13 -8.39
C LEU A 200 -15.16 24.22 -9.88
N THR A 201 -15.75 23.18 -10.45
CA THR A 201 -16.21 23.15 -11.85
C THR A 201 -17.73 23.21 -11.91
N SER A 202 -18.24 24.16 -12.69
CA SER A 202 -19.68 24.33 -12.91
C SER A 202 -20.27 23.26 -13.82
N ALA A 203 -21.49 22.79 -13.52
CA ALA A 203 -22.10 21.69 -14.25
C ALA A 203 -22.67 22.11 -15.62
N ASN A 204 -23.30 21.15 -16.30
CA ASN A 204 -23.59 21.20 -17.72
C ASN A 204 -24.82 22.03 -18.14
N ASP A 205 -25.86 22.17 -17.30
CA ASP A 205 -27.20 22.55 -17.79
C ASP A 205 -27.82 23.84 -17.18
N ALA A 206 -27.65 24.14 -15.89
CA ALA A 206 -28.40 25.23 -15.24
C ALA A 206 -27.54 26.25 -14.45
N PRO A 207 -27.13 27.39 -15.03
CA PRO A 207 -26.23 28.36 -14.37
C PRO A 207 -26.79 29.02 -13.11
N ASP A 208 -28.11 29.05 -12.95
CA ASP A 208 -28.80 29.55 -11.76
C ASP A 208 -28.63 28.64 -10.53
N ARG A 209 -28.24 27.37 -10.73
CA ARG A 209 -27.95 26.36 -9.69
C ARG A 209 -26.50 26.34 -9.23
N ASP A 210 -25.60 27.02 -9.94
CA ASP A 210 -24.18 27.00 -9.60
C ASP A 210 -23.93 27.73 -8.26
N PRO A 211 -22.99 27.27 -7.41
CA PRO A 211 -22.66 27.94 -6.15
C PRO A 211 -22.19 29.38 -6.38
N ALA A 212 -22.73 30.32 -5.59
CA ALA A 212 -22.38 31.74 -5.63
C ALA A 212 -21.75 32.24 -4.33
N ALA A 213 -21.95 31.50 -3.23
CA ALA A 213 -21.35 31.78 -1.93
C ALA A 213 -21.14 30.48 -1.11
N TRP A 214 -19.99 30.35 -0.47
CA TRP A 214 -19.66 29.19 0.37
C TRP A 214 -18.59 29.49 1.42
N VAL A 215 -18.49 28.59 2.39
CA VAL A 215 -17.43 28.54 3.39
C VAL A 215 -16.70 27.20 3.28
N LEU A 216 -15.39 27.23 3.05
CA LEU A 216 -14.57 26.03 3.13
C LEU A 216 -14.03 25.88 4.55
N ARG A 217 -14.14 24.68 5.12
CA ARG A 217 -13.67 24.34 6.46
C ARG A 217 -12.77 23.12 6.45
N GLY A 218 -11.88 23.03 7.44
CA GLY A 218 -11.01 21.88 7.68
C GLY A 218 -11.22 21.31 9.07
N SER A 219 -11.16 19.98 9.20
CA SER A 219 -11.24 19.26 10.46
C SER A 219 -10.17 18.18 10.57
N LEU A 220 -9.62 18.00 11.76
CA LEU A 220 -8.73 16.89 12.09
C LEU A 220 -9.48 15.64 12.53
N ASN A 221 -10.75 15.76 12.92
CA ASN A 221 -11.52 14.70 13.59
C ASN A 221 -13.00 14.58 13.13
N GLY A 222 -13.42 15.37 12.13
CA GLY A 222 -14.80 15.38 11.62
C GLY A 222 -15.84 16.05 12.54
N HIS A 223 -15.43 16.62 13.68
CA HIS A 223 -16.36 17.20 14.67
C HIS A 223 -16.11 18.67 14.95
N LEU A 224 -14.83 19.03 15.04
CA LEU A 224 -14.39 20.41 15.22
C LEU A 224 -13.92 20.96 13.88
N TRP A 225 -14.45 22.11 13.48
CA TRP A 225 -14.22 22.64 12.14
C TRP A 225 -13.62 24.05 12.21
N ARG A 226 -12.56 24.28 11.44
CA ARG A 226 -11.95 25.59 11.26
C ARG A 226 -12.29 26.14 9.89
N THR A 227 -12.74 27.39 9.81
CA THR A 227 -12.90 28.08 8.53
C THR A 227 -11.54 28.33 7.88
N LEU A 228 -11.39 27.88 6.63
CA LEU A 228 -10.19 28.01 5.81
C LEU A 228 -10.36 29.07 4.72
N ASP A 229 -11.56 29.17 4.15
CA ASP A 229 -11.89 30.15 3.12
C ASP A 229 -13.37 30.55 3.20
N THR A 230 -13.69 31.76 2.74
CA THR A 230 -15.07 32.26 2.62
C THR A 230 -15.18 33.06 1.34
N ARG A 231 -16.10 32.65 0.47
CA ARG A 231 -16.32 33.26 -0.84
C ARG A 231 -17.78 33.69 -0.97
N SER A 232 -17.99 34.83 -1.60
CA SER A 232 -19.30 35.37 -1.95
C SER A 232 -19.23 36.06 -3.31
N HIS A 233 -20.40 36.27 -3.93
CA HIS A 233 -20.53 36.93 -5.23
C HIS A 233 -19.72 36.26 -6.35
N GLN A 234 -19.56 34.94 -6.27
CA GLN A 234 -18.94 34.15 -7.32
C GLN A 234 -19.96 33.86 -8.42
N SER A 235 -19.47 33.67 -9.65
CA SER A 235 -20.29 33.38 -10.83
C SER A 235 -19.53 32.43 -11.75
N PHE A 236 -20.20 31.72 -12.64
CA PHE A 236 -19.55 30.94 -13.71
C PHE A 236 -20.13 31.43 -15.04
N THR A 237 -19.28 31.96 -15.91
CA THR A 237 -19.63 32.61 -17.17
C THR A 237 -19.87 31.64 -18.33
N ALA A 238 -19.33 30.42 -18.24
CA ALA A 238 -19.53 29.32 -19.18
C ALA A 238 -19.85 28.01 -18.42
N ARG A 239 -20.32 26.97 -19.13
CA ARG A 239 -20.53 25.62 -18.57
C ARG A 239 -19.23 24.84 -18.58
N HIS A 240 -19.07 23.91 -17.64
CA HIS A 240 -17.80 23.23 -17.41
C HIS A 240 -16.66 24.22 -17.10
N GLU A 241 -17.00 25.45 -16.67
CA GLU A 241 -16.00 26.43 -16.27
C GLU A 241 -15.45 26.03 -14.90
N THR A 242 -14.15 25.81 -14.85
CA THR A 242 -13.40 25.56 -13.63
C THR A 242 -12.84 26.87 -13.07
N ARG A 243 -13.02 27.09 -11.76
CA ARG A 243 -12.44 28.21 -11.04
C ARG A 243 -11.59 27.75 -9.88
N THR A 244 -10.42 28.38 -9.73
CA THR A 244 -9.45 28.11 -8.66
C THR A 244 -9.59 29.09 -7.52
N TYR A 245 -9.55 28.57 -6.29
CA TYR A 245 -9.65 29.34 -5.06
C TYR A 245 -8.52 28.97 -4.10
N ARG A 246 -7.80 29.99 -3.62
CA ARG A 246 -6.65 29.80 -2.73
C ARG A 246 -7.02 29.91 -1.25
N ILE A 247 -6.41 29.08 -0.42
CA ILE A 247 -6.50 29.10 1.03
C ILE A 247 -5.37 29.97 1.60
N ALA A 248 -5.71 31.01 2.35
CA ALA A 248 -4.73 31.99 2.83
C ALA A 248 -3.75 31.43 3.89
N ALA A 249 -4.19 30.46 4.68
CA ALA A 249 -3.41 29.84 5.75
C ALA A 249 -3.59 28.30 5.72
N PRO A 250 -2.96 27.61 4.75
CA PRO A 250 -3.14 26.17 4.59
C PRO A 250 -2.55 25.40 5.78
N ALA A 251 -3.24 24.35 6.19
CA ALA A 251 -2.80 23.41 7.22
C ALA A 251 -3.33 22.01 6.88
N ALA A 252 -2.75 20.98 7.49
CA ALA A 252 -3.15 19.60 7.24
C ALA A 252 -4.48 19.29 7.94
N TYR A 253 -5.46 18.80 7.19
CA TYR A 253 -6.76 18.35 7.71
C TYR A 253 -7.12 16.98 7.16
N HIS A 254 -7.84 16.20 7.97
CA HIS A 254 -8.37 14.89 7.59
C HIS A 254 -9.67 15.03 6.79
N CYS A 255 -10.49 16.02 7.16
CA CYS A 255 -11.75 16.30 6.47
C CYS A 255 -11.78 17.75 6.00
N TYR A 256 -12.27 17.97 4.79
CA TYR A 256 -12.60 19.28 4.25
C TYR A 256 -14.11 19.35 4.04
N ARG A 257 -14.74 20.48 4.37
CA ARG A 257 -16.18 20.70 4.20
C ARG A 257 -16.44 21.97 3.44
N LEU A 258 -17.21 21.87 2.36
CA LEU A 258 -17.69 22.99 1.57
C LEU A 258 -19.16 23.26 1.94
N ASP A 259 -19.39 24.31 2.72
CA ASP A 259 -20.74 24.78 3.06
C ASP A 259 -21.21 25.78 2.00
N ILE A 260 -22.05 25.33 1.07
CA ILE A 260 -22.67 26.21 0.07
C ILE A 260 -23.85 26.92 0.72
N VAL A 261 -23.71 28.22 0.90
CA VAL A 261 -24.67 29.08 1.61
C VAL A 261 -25.52 29.93 0.67
N GLY A 262 -25.25 29.89 -0.63
CA GLY A 262 -26.09 30.49 -1.66
C GLY A 262 -25.64 30.18 -3.08
N ASN A 263 -26.59 30.32 -4.01
CA ASN A 263 -26.43 30.14 -5.46
C ASN A 263 -26.97 31.37 -6.21
N ASN A 264 -27.18 31.23 -7.52
CA ASN A 264 -27.65 32.29 -8.41
C ASN A 264 -29.19 32.43 -8.47
N GLY A 265 -29.91 32.00 -7.43
CA GLY A 265 -31.35 32.25 -7.25
C GLY A 265 -32.28 31.05 -7.56
N SER A 266 -31.72 29.88 -7.86
CA SER A 266 -32.48 28.64 -8.03
C SER A 266 -32.84 28.00 -6.67
N PRO A 267 -33.95 27.25 -6.56
CA PRO A 267 -34.22 26.40 -5.38
C PRO A 267 -33.34 25.13 -5.31
N HIS A 268 -32.40 24.95 -6.24
CA HIS A 268 -31.55 23.76 -6.38
C HIS A 268 -30.08 24.12 -6.56
N LEU A 269 -29.20 23.17 -6.23
CA LEU A 269 -27.76 23.27 -6.40
C LEU A 269 -27.25 22.21 -7.36
N GLN A 270 -26.15 22.53 -8.03
CA GLN A 270 -25.38 21.57 -8.80
C GLN A 270 -23.90 21.89 -8.78
N LEU A 271 -23.07 20.89 -8.99
CA LEU A 271 -21.64 21.07 -9.21
C LEU A 271 -21.07 19.85 -9.94
N GLU A 272 -20.10 20.07 -10.83
CA GLU A 272 -19.48 18.98 -11.57
C GLU A 272 -18.34 18.35 -10.79
N THR A 273 -17.41 19.19 -10.29
CA THR A 273 -16.18 18.69 -9.68
C THR A 273 -15.72 19.61 -8.55
N VAL A 274 -15.17 18.99 -7.51
CA VAL A 274 -14.32 19.63 -6.50
C VAL A 274 -12.94 18.97 -6.56
N ARG A 275 -11.90 19.78 -6.72
CA ARG A 275 -10.51 19.30 -6.65
C ARG A 275 -9.73 19.98 -5.55
N PHE A 276 -8.83 19.25 -4.91
CA PHE A 276 -7.96 19.73 -3.84
C PHE A 276 -6.49 19.56 -4.23
N PHE A 277 -5.69 20.59 -3.97
CA PHE A 277 -4.28 20.61 -4.34
C PHE A 277 -3.38 20.91 -3.14
N ALA A 278 -2.29 20.16 -3.06
CA ALA A 278 -1.27 20.30 -2.04
C ALA A 278 -0.18 21.31 -2.46
N PRO A 279 0.37 22.07 -1.49
CA PRO A 279 1.37 23.10 -1.78
C PRO A 279 2.66 22.50 -2.32
N VAL A 280 3.37 23.31 -3.12
CA VAL A 280 4.75 23.05 -3.52
C VAL A 280 5.65 23.06 -2.27
N ASN A 281 6.38 21.98 -2.01
CA ASN A 281 7.27 21.83 -0.84
C ASN A 281 8.76 21.85 -1.19
N GLY A 282 9.11 21.92 -2.48
CA GLY A 282 10.49 22.01 -2.91
C GLY A 282 10.65 21.86 -4.41
N PHE A 283 11.89 21.75 -4.86
CA PHE A 283 12.21 21.47 -6.25
C PHE A 283 13.53 20.71 -6.39
N THR A 284 13.72 20.11 -7.56
CA THR A 284 14.98 19.50 -8.01
C THR A 284 15.24 19.95 -9.44
N GLY A 285 16.50 20.16 -9.79
CA GLY A 285 16.83 20.65 -11.12
C GLY A 285 18.32 20.86 -11.30
N TYR A 286 18.65 21.72 -12.25
CA TYR A 286 20.01 22.10 -12.57
C TYR A 286 20.14 23.61 -12.69
N ARG A 287 21.25 24.15 -12.19
CA ARG A 287 21.63 25.55 -12.36
C ARG A 287 22.97 25.62 -13.07
N ARG A 288 23.05 26.48 -14.08
CA ARG A 288 24.27 26.69 -14.88
C ARG A 288 24.62 28.17 -14.87
N ARG A 289 25.82 28.49 -14.39
CA ARG A 289 26.42 29.82 -14.57
C ARG A 289 27.01 29.94 -15.97
N ALA A 290 27.01 31.15 -16.53
CA ALA A 290 27.58 31.46 -17.83
C ALA A 290 29.03 30.95 -17.91
N GLY A 291 29.33 30.22 -18.99
CA GLY A 291 30.66 29.63 -19.22
C GLY A 291 31.02 28.42 -18.34
N HIS A 292 30.14 27.97 -17.44
CA HIS A 292 30.38 26.82 -16.56
C HIS A 292 29.47 25.62 -16.90
N ALA A 293 29.81 24.45 -16.35
CA ALA A 293 28.96 23.27 -16.41
C ALA A 293 27.73 23.42 -15.50
N PRO A 294 26.61 22.76 -15.81
CA PRO A 294 25.46 22.71 -14.92
C PRO A 294 25.79 21.94 -13.64
N HIS A 295 25.29 22.45 -12.50
CA HIS A 295 25.33 21.76 -11.21
C HIS A 295 23.92 21.33 -10.80
N ALA A 296 23.82 20.26 -10.03
CA ALA A 296 22.53 19.88 -9.45
C ALA A 296 22.08 20.95 -8.46
N TYR A 297 20.81 21.31 -8.53
CA TYR A 297 20.20 22.40 -7.78
C TYR A 297 18.92 21.92 -7.13
N ARG A 298 18.77 22.18 -5.83
CA ARG A 298 17.62 21.72 -5.05
C ARG A 298 17.12 22.86 -4.19
N GLY A 299 15.82 22.84 -3.93
CA GLY A 299 15.21 23.73 -2.96
C GLY A 299 14.17 23.03 -2.12
N SER A 300 13.97 23.55 -0.92
CA SER A 300 12.96 23.10 0.04
C SER A 300 12.23 24.28 0.64
N CYS A 301 10.93 24.09 0.90
CA CYS A 301 10.11 24.99 1.70
C CYS A 301 9.73 24.28 3.00
N ALA A 302 9.74 25.00 4.12
CA ALA A 302 9.17 24.49 5.35
C ALA A 302 7.65 24.26 5.16
N ALA A 303 7.14 23.09 5.54
CA ALA A 303 5.72 22.82 5.55
C ALA A 303 5.03 23.73 6.59
N PRO A 304 3.90 24.39 6.27
CA PRO A 304 3.14 25.15 7.25
C PRO A 304 2.72 24.24 8.42
N GLN A 305 3.15 24.56 9.64
CA GLN A 305 2.69 23.88 10.84
C GLN A 305 1.23 24.27 11.13
N ALA A 306 0.42 23.30 11.62
CA ALA A 306 -0.92 23.59 12.07
C ALA A 306 -0.86 24.57 13.26
N PRO A 307 -1.53 25.74 13.20
CA PRO A 307 -1.48 26.71 14.29
C PRO A 307 -2.35 26.26 15.48
N ASP A 308 -1.88 26.56 16.70
CA ASP A 308 -2.58 26.37 17.98
C ASP A 308 -3.72 27.40 18.17
N ILE A 309 -4.73 27.40 17.29
CA ILE A 309 -5.90 28.29 17.38
C ILE A 309 -7.13 27.45 17.77
N PRO A 310 -7.98 27.92 18.72
CA PRO A 310 -9.14 27.17 19.18
C PRO A 310 -10.10 26.83 18.04
N MET A 311 -10.56 25.58 18.03
CA MET A 311 -11.53 25.05 17.09
C MET A 311 -12.94 25.24 17.65
N ASP A 312 -13.86 25.76 16.84
CA ASP A 312 -15.24 25.98 17.28
C ASP A 312 -16.13 24.78 16.89
N PRO A 313 -17.05 24.35 17.77
CA PRO A 313 -18.15 23.49 17.38
C PRO A 313 -19.08 24.22 16.40
N LEU A 314 -19.65 23.48 15.45
CA LEU A 314 -20.64 24.03 14.52
C LEU A 314 -21.82 24.65 15.30
N PRO A 315 -22.35 25.82 14.90
CA PRO A 315 -23.54 26.39 15.51
C PRO A 315 -24.74 25.46 15.33
N ASP A 316 -25.41 25.12 16.43
CA ASP A 316 -26.61 24.29 16.49
C ASP A 316 -27.73 24.90 15.62
N GLY A 317 -28.07 24.26 14.50
CA GLY A 317 -29.09 24.79 13.60
C GLY A 317 -29.44 23.97 12.36
N PHE A 318 -29.04 22.70 12.27
CA PHE A 318 -29.49 21.77 11.23
C PHE A 318 -30.18 20.55 11.88
N PRO A 319 -31.18 19.94 11.24
CA PRO A 319 -32.23 19.18 11.94
C PRO A 319 -31.67 18.00 12.75
N ASP A 320 -31.87 18.10 14.07
CA ASP A 320 -31.96 17.09 15.12
C ASP A 320 -31.16 15.77 14.92
N ARG A 321 -29.89 15.76 15.37
CA ARG A 321 -29.25 14.53 15.89
C ARG A 321 -29.98 14.09 17.16
N ARG A 322 -31.04 13.28 17.04
CA ARG A 322 -31.68 12.64 18.20
C ARG A 322 -30.88 11.44 18.67
N GLY A 323 -29.81 11.71 19.41
CA GLY A 323 -29.23 10.71 20.30
C GLY A 323 -30.24 10.34 21.38
N LYS A 324 -30.69 9.08 21.41
CA LYS A 324 -31.32 8.49 22.58
C LYS A 324 -30.36 7.47 23.18
N ARG A 325 -29.59 7.93 24.15
CA ARG A 325 -28.79 7.09 25.06
C ARG A 325 -29.74 6.15 25.82
N LEU A 326 -29.66 4.84 25.57
CA LEU A 326 -30.33 3.84 26.39
C LEU A 326 -29.37 3.39 27.50
N SER A 327 -29.79 3.58 28.74
CA SER A 327 -29.07 3.17 29.94
C SER A 327 -29.26 1.67 30.21
N ARG A 328 -28.15 0.92 30.21
CA ARG A 328 -27.92 -0.45 30.74
C ARG A 328 -28.54 -1.66 30.01
N PHE A 329 -27.64 -2.59 29.67
CA PHE A 329 -27.85 -4.00 29.36
C PHE A 329 -28.60 -4.78 30.45
N PRO A 330 -29.49 -5.70 30.05
CA PRO A 330 -29.31 -7.09 30.46
C PRO A 330 -29.61 -8.11 29.34
N GLY A 331 -28.77 -9.14 29.22
CA GLY A 331 -29.20 -10.48 28.78
C GLY A 331 -29.24 -10.76 27.28
N THR A 332 -28.44 -11.75 26.88
CA THR A 332 -28.62 -12.62 25.73
C THR A 332 -30.07 -13.08 25.55
N GLU A 333 -30.63 -12.90 24.36
CA GLU A 333 -31.77 -13.70 23.90
C GLU A 333 -31.30 -14.67 22.82
N VAL A 334 -31.56 -15.96 23.05
CA VAL A 334 -31.49 -17.02 22.03
C VAL A 334 -32.86 -17.06 21.33
N PRO A 335 -32.98 -16.72 20.04
CA PRO A 335 -34.25 -16.82 19.34
C PRO A 335 -34.64 -18.29 19.15
N THR A 336 -35.84 -18.65 19.58
CA THR A 336 -36.35 -20.05 19.59
C THR A 336 -37.24 -20.40 18.39
N SER A 337 -37.34 -19.57 17.35
CA SER A 337 -38.00 -19.99 16.09
C SER A 337 -37.59 -19.15 14.89
N PHE A 338 -37.14 -19.82 13.82
CA PHE A 338 -37.05 -19.26 12.47
C PHE A 338 -38.08 -19.95 11.58
N ASP A 339 -39.31 -19.43 11.55
CA ASP A 339 -40.34 -19.85 10.61
C ASP A 339 -40.41 -18.86 9.45
N ARG A 340 -39.46 -18.97 8.51
CA ARG A 340 -39.67 -18.61 7.09
C ARG A 340 -38.49 -19.05 6.23
N ALA A 341 -38.83 -19.61 5.07
CA ALA A 341 -37.90 -20.16 4.10
C ALA A 341 -36.77 -19.19 3.72
N LEU A 342 -35.55 -19.72 3.73
CA LEU A 342 -34.31 -19.06 3.30
C LEU A 342 -34.45 -18.53 1.86
N PRO A 343 -34.11 -17.26 1.58
CA PRO A 343 -33.75 -16.86 0.24
C PRO A 343 -32.41 -17.53 -0.14
N ALA A 344 -32.25 -17.86 -1.42
CA ALA A 344 -31.06 -18.55 -1.93
C ALA A 344 -29.79 -17.72 -1.68
N LEU A 345 -28.69 -18.42 -1.36
CA LEU A 345 -27.33 -17.86 -1.28
C LEU A 345 -27.04 -16.95 -2.50
N PRO A 346 -26.53 -15.73 -2.29
CA PRO A 346 -26.08 -14.87 -3.38
C PRO A 346 -25.04 -15.62 -4.23
N LYS A 347 -25.21 -15.57 -5.55
CA LYS A 347 -24.21 -16.06 -6.51
C LYS A 347 -23.28 -14.90 -6.85
N ASP A 348 -21.96 -15.15 -6.70
CA ASP A 348 -20.81 -14.37 -7.19
C ASP A 348 -21.04 -12.84 -7.33
N GLY A 349 -20.55 -12.04 -6.38
CA GLY A 349 -20.56 -10.57 -6.55
C GLY A 349 -20.01 -9.71 -5.42
N ASP A 350 -20.17 -10.09 -4.14
CA ASP A 350 -19.86 -9.19 -3.02
C ASP A 350 -18.72 -9.73 -2.18
N VAL A 351 -17.52 -9.15 -2.32
CA VAL A 351 -16.40 -9.53 -1.47
C VAL A 351 -15.45 -8.36 -1.20
N MET A 352 -15.16 -8.19 0.09
CA MET A 352 -14.33 -7.17 0.72
C MET A 352 -12.94 -6.96 0.11
N THR A 353 -12.57 -5.68 -0.04
CA THR A 353 -11.19 -5.18 0.12
C THR A 353 -10.97 -4.79 1.58
N GLY A 354 -10.04 -5.43 2.29
CA GLY A 354 -9.75 -5.16 3.70
C GLY A 354 -9.60 -3.65 4.03
N GLY A 355 -10.17 -3.21 5.15
CA GLY A 355 -10.29 -1.80 5.49
C GLY A 355 -10.73 -1.59 6.94
N HIS A 356 -11.52 -0.54 7.21
CA HIS A 356 -12.09 -0.25 8.54
C HIS A 356 -13.62 -0.44 8.58
N ARG A 357 -14.23 -0.91 7.50
CA ARG A 357 -15.69 -0.94 7.28
C ARG A 357 -16.15 -2.25 6.64
N MET A 358 -17.43 -2.60 6.81
CA MET A 358 -18.11 -3.72 6.15
C MET A 358 -19.58 -3.35 5.87
N TRP A 359 -20.02 -3.48 4.64
CA TRP A 359 -21.36 -3.15 4.16
C TRP A 359 -22.36 -4.30 4.33
N ALA A 360 -23.65 -3.97 4.27
CA ALA A 360 -24.70 -4.96 4.20
C ALA A 360 -24.59 -5.79 2.92
N GLY A 361 -24.67 -7.11 3.07
CA GLY A 361 -24.36 -8.10 2.04
C GLY A 361 -22.99 -8.77 2.24
N GLU A 362 -22.09 -8.16 3.00
CA GLU A 362 -20.71 -8.65 3.14
C GLU A 362 -20.51 -9.56 4.37
N SER A 363 -19.46 -10.38 4.30
CA SER A 363 -19.05 -11.29 5.36
C SER A 363 -17.57 -11.12 5.72
N LEU A 364 -17.25 -11.14 7.02
CA LEU A 364 -15.90 -11.42 7.50
C LEU A 364 -15.67 -12.93 7.57
N ARG A 365 -14.66 -13.39 6.82
CA ARG A 365 -14.22 -14.80 6.79
C ARG A 365 -12.72 -14.87 6.99
N ARG A 366 -12.28 -15.03 8.24
CA ARG A 366 -10.84 -15.02 8.62
C ARG A 366 -10.15 -13.68 8.35
N GLN A 367 -10.90 -12.59 8.43
CA GLN A 367 -10.46 -11.24 8.08
C GLN A 367 -10.43 -10.33 9.30
N SER A 368 -9.76 -9.19 9.15
CA SER A 368 -9.75 -8.11 10.11
C SER A 368 -10.12 -6.77 9.48
N LEU A 369 -10.78 -5.93 10.27
CA LEU A 369 -11.02 -4.52 9.99
C LEU A 369 -10.21 -3.68 10.96
N THR A 370 -9.37 -2.79 10.45
CA THR A 370 -8.48 -1.95 11.26
C THR A 370 -8.83 -0.49 11.08
N SER A 371 -9.05 0.21 12.19
CA SER A 371 -9.27 1.67 12.28
C SER A 371 -8.23 2.47 11.48
N LEU A 372 -8.58 3.67 11.03
CA LEU A 372 -7.75 4.47 10.14
C LEU A 372 -6.46 4.96 10.82
N ASN A 373 -6.50 5.14 12.14
CA ASN A 373 -5.34 5.50 12.95
C ASN A 373 -4.48 4.30 13.40
N ASP A 374 -4.79 3.10 12.91
CA ASP A 374 -4.14 1.82 13.24
C ASP A 374 -4.22 1.44 14.73
N ALA A 375 -4.99 2.14 15.57
CA ALA A 375 -5.00 1.90 17.01
C ALA A 375 -5.88 0.70 17.41
N PHE A 376 -6.89 0.38 16.61
CA PHE A 376 -7.86 -0.68 16.88
C PHE A 376 -8.09 -1.60 15.68
N THR A 377 -8.28 -2.89 15.96
CA THR A 377 -8.61 -3.92 14.97
C THR A 377 -9.77 -4.77 15.46
N LEU A 378 -10.85 -4.85 14.70
CA LEU A 378 -11.87 -5.88 14.83
C LEU A 378 -11.46 -7.08 13.98
N LYS A 379 -11.16 -8.22 14.60
CA LYS A 379 -10.75 -9.43 13.89
C LYS A 379 -11.71 -10.58 14.10
N HIS A 380 -11.76 -11.47 13.12
CA HIS A 380 -12.42 -12.77 13.18
C HIS A 380 -11.47 -13.80 12.57
N PHE A 381 -10.79 -14.63 13.38
CA PHE A 381 -9.82 -15.63 12.91
C PHE A 381 -10.12 -17.03 13.49
N GLY A 382 -9.83 -18.11 12.75
CA GLY A 382 -9.70 -19.45 13.34
C GLY A 382 -10.94 -20.17 13.91
N PHE A 383 -12.09 -20.14 13.23
CA PHE A 383 -13.37 -20.62 13.78
C PHE A 383 -13.77 -19.91 15.09
N ASP A 384 -13.35 -18.66 15.26
CA ASP A 384 -13.48 -17.92 16.51
C ASP A 384 -14.33 -16.66 16.37
N ASP A 385 -14.68 -16.08 17.50
CA ASP A 385 -15.54 -14.92 17.64
C ASP A 385 -14.98 -13.64 17.00
N LEU A 386 -15.85 -12.66 16.76
CA LEU A 386 -15.41 -11.28 16.59
C LEU A 386 -14.77 -10.78 17.88
N VAL A 387 -13.56 -10.21 17.75
CA VAL A 387 -12.81 -9.60 18.85
C VAL A 387 -12.25 -8.27 18.40
N LEU A 388 -12.55 -7.22 19.17
CA LEU A 388 -11.96 -5.90 19.01
C LEU A 388 -10.71 -5.80 19.89
N ILE A 389 -9.60 -5.38 19.30
CA ILE A 389 -8.29 -5.32 19.94
C ILE A 389 -7.72 -3.91 19.82
N ARG A 390 -7.07 -3.45 20.88
CA ARG A 390 -6.17 -2.29 20.84
C ARG A 390 -4.78 -2.73 20.42
N ASN A 391 -4.29 -2.21 19.29
CA ASN A 391 -3.09 -2.72 18.62
C ASN A 391 -1.78 -2.37 19.32
N HIS A 392 -1.72 -1.30 20.12
CA HIS A 392 -0.50 -0.92 20.85
C HIS A 392 -0.02 -2.01 21.83
N ASP A 393 -0.94 -2.64 22.55
CA ASP A 393 -0.64 -3.66 23.57
C ASP A 393 -1.39 -4.99 23.33
N ARG A 394 -2.03 -5.11 22.16
CA ARG A 394 -2.80 -6.28 21.71
C ARG A 394 -3.85 -6.75 22.75
N ARG A 395 -4.46 -5.80 23.48
CA ARG A 395 -5.49 -6.09 24.47
C ARG A 395 -6.88 -6.16 23.83
N PRO A 396 -7.70 -7.18 24.14
CA PRO A 396 -9.09 -7.23 23.70
C PRO A 396 -9.90 -6.19 24.50
N LEU A 397 -10.68 -5.38 23.78
CA LEU A 397 -11.60 -4.39 24.35
C LEU A 397 -13.04 -4.89 24.35
N TRP A 398 -13.39 -5.71 23.36
CA TRP A 398 -14.72 -6.28 23.19
C TRP A 398 -14.64 -7.61 22.43
N TRP A 399 -15.60 -8.50 22.67
CA TRP A 399 -15.73 -9.77 21.96
C TRP A 399 -17.20 -10.20 21.90
N SER A 400 -17.55 -10.99 20.87
CA SER A 400 -18.95 -11.34 20.58
C SER A 400 -19.49 -12.57 21.32
N SER A 401 -18.73 -13.19 22.23
CA SER A 401 -19.11 -14.44 22.92
C SER A 401 -18.93 -14.38 24.44
N ASP A 402 -19.24 -15.48 25.13
CA ASP A 402 -19.10 -15.59 26.59
C ASP A 402 -17.66 -15.89 27.06
N PHE A 403 -16.67 -15.72 26.18
CA PHE A 403 -15.27 -15.95 26.47
C PHE A 403 -14.72 -14.98 27.54
N SER A 404 -13.77 -15.44 28.36
CA SER A 404 -13.13 -14.61 29.40
C SER A 404 -11.84 -13.95 28.89
N PRO A 405 -11.65 -12.63 29.06
CA PRO A 405 -10.42 -11.92 28.63
C PRO A 405 -9.12 -12.49 29.19
N GLY A 406 -9.16 -13.14 30.35
CA GLY A 406 -7.99 -13.76 30.99
C GLY A 406 -7.39 -14.91 30.18
N ASP A 407 -8.18 -15.52 29.30
CA ASP A 407 -7.76 -16.64 28.47
C ASP A 407 -7.26 -16.18 27.09
N TRP A 408 -7.28 -14.88 26.78
CA TRP A 408 -7.06 -14.32 25.42
C TRP A 408 -5.77 -14.81 24.78
N ARG A 409 -4.68 -14.74 25.55
CA ARG A 409 -3.34 -15.16 25.12
C ARG A 409 -3.17 -16.67 24.96
N ARG A 410 -4.03 -17.48 25.60
CA ARG A 410 -3.90 -18.94 25.70
C ARG A 410 -5.07 -19.69 25.05
N LYS A 411 -5.94 -18.99 24.35
CA LYS A 411 -7.11 -19.55 23.69
C LYS A 411 -6.64 -20.39 22.50
N THR A 412 -6.92 -21.69 22.54
CA THR A 412 -6.52 -22.67 21.51
C THR A 412 -7.71 -23.33 20.81
N ARG A 413 -8.94 -22.94 21.17
CA ARG A 413 -10.17 -23.47 20.57
C ARG A 413 -11.10 -22.32 20.18
N GLY A 414 -11.53 -22.33 18.92
CA GLY A 414 -12.54 -21.41 18.41
C GLY A 414 -13.94 -21.73 18.94
N SER A 415 -14.80 -20.72 18.91
CA SER A 415 -16.22 -20.80 19.29
C SER A 415 -17.13 -21.47 18.26
N GLY A 416 -16.57 -21.92 17.12
CA GLY A 416 -17.30 -22.56 16.03
C GLY A 416 -17.84 -21.58 14.99
N VAL A 417 -17.55 -20.28 15.11
CA VAL A 417 -18.00 -19.26 14.14
C VAL A 417 -17.13 -19.33 12.88
N SER A 418 -17.72 -19.67 11.74
CA SER A 418 -17.00 -19.77 10.47
C SER A 418 -16.97 -18.45 9.69
N ASP A 419 -18.04 -17.66 9.81
CA ASP A 419 -18.18 -16.34 9.21
C ASP A 419 -19.09 -15.43 10.03
N VAL A 420 -18.91 -14.13 9.84
CA VAL A 420 -19.83 -13.11 10.36
C VAL A 420 -20.29 -12.22 9.23
N THR A 421 -21.59 -12.21 8.99
CA THR A 421 -22.21 -11.55 7.84
C THR A 421 -23.12 -10.42 8.29
N LEU A 422 -22.95 -9.22 7.74
CA LEU A 422 -23.95 -8.16 7.86
C LEU A 422 -24.96 -8.42 6.76
N ARG A 423 -26.11 -8.97 7.12
CA ARG A 423 -27.11 -9.38 6.13
C ARG A 423 -27.76 -8.15 5.48
N PRO A 424 -28.36 -8.30 4.29
CA PRO A 424 -29.12 -7.21 3.65
C PRO A 424 -30.32 -6.70 4.47
N ASP A 425 -30.81 -7.48 5.43
CA ASP A 425 -31.83 -7.03 6.38
C ASP A 425 -31.25 -6.09 7.46
N GLY A 426 -29.95 -5.85 7.47
CA GLY A 426 -29.26 -5.00 8.42
C GLY A 426 -28.78 -5.71 9.69
N ASP A 427 -28.99 -7.01 9.81
CA ASP A 427 -28.54 -7.75 10.99
C ASP A 427 -27.12 -8.33 10.81
N LEU A 428 -26.23 -8.07 11.77
CA LEU A 428 -24.92 -8.72 11.84
C LEU A 428 -25.05 -10.07 12.53
N VAL A 429 -24.79 -11.15 11.79
CA VAL A 429 -25.01 -12.53 12.22
C VAL A 429 -23.74 -13.37 12.08
N ALA A 430 -23.38 -14.03 13.16
CA ALA A 430 -22.32 -15.03 13.19
C ALA A 430 -22.87 -16.41 12.85
N HIS A 431 -22.25 -17.14 11.91
CA HIS A 431 -22.66 -18.46 11.48
C HIS A 431 -21.62 -19.54 11.81
N ASP A 432 -22.07 -20.78 11.98
CA ASP A 432 -21.18 -21.94 12.05
C ASP A 432 -20.70 -22.40 10.65
N GLU A 433 -19.92 -23.47 10.57
CA GLU A 433 -19.42 -24.03 9.31
C GLU A 433 -20.52 -24.56 8.36
N ASN A 434 -21.71 -24.84 8.90
CA ASN A 434 -22.87 -25.31 8.16
C ASN A 434 -23.80 -24.15 7.74
N GLY A 435 -23.42 -22.89 8.06
CA GLY A 435 -24.23 -21.71 7.82
C GLY A 435 -25.36 -21.51 8.83
N VAL A 436 -25.35 -22.25 9.95
CA VAL A 436 -26.35 -22.11 11.01
C VAL A 436 -26.04 -20.84 11.81
N PRO A 437 -27.00 -19.91 11.98
CA PRO A 437 -26.78 -18.71 12.77
C PRO A 437 -26.58 -19.07 14.25
N LEU A 438 -25.45 -18.63 14.81
CA LEU A 438 -25.08 -18.82 16.20
C LEU A 438 -25.49 -17.63 17.07
N ARG A 439 -25.22 -16.40 16.59
CA ARG A 439 -25.46 -15.14 17.32
C ARG A 439 -25.79 -14.01 16.35
N SER A 440 -26.53 -13.02 16.85
CA SER A 440 -27.03 -11.89 16.05
C SER A 440 -27.03 -10.61 16.88
N THR A 441 -26.85 -9.46 16.22
CA THR A 441 -26.99 -8.13 16.84
C THR A 441 -28.43 -7.71 17.10
N GLY A 442 -29.42 -8.41 16.53
CA GLY A 442 -30.84 -8.08 16.64
C GLY A 442 -31.20 -6.78 15.93
N THR A 443 -30.45 -6.42 14.89
CA THR A 443 -30.60 -5.16 14.13
C THR A 443 -31.35 -5.34 12.81
N ALA A 444 -31.90 -6.53 12.57
CA ALA A 444 -32.76 -6.82 11.42
C ALA A 444 -33.88 -5.78 11.25
N ASP A 445 -34.07 -5.37 10.00
CA ASP A 445 -35.04 -4.38 9.52
C ASP A 445 -34.88 -2.98 10.14
N ARG A 446 -33.74 -2.68 10.77
CA ARG A 446 -33.44 -1.34 11.34
C ARG A 446 -32.70 -0.42 10.38
N GLY A 447 -32.60 -0.81 9.11
CA GLY A 447 -31.99 -0.02 8.05
C GLY A 447 -30.47 0.08 8.14
N VAL A 448 -29.81 -0.79 8.91
CA VAL A 448 -28.35 -0.88 8.98
C VAL A 448 -27.80 -1.25 7.61
N VAL A 449 -26.81 -0.48 7.16
CA VAL A 449 -26.12 -0.70 5.88
C VAL A 449 -24.61 -0.85 6.04
N LEU A 450 -24.06 -0.52 7.21
CA LEU A 450 -22.62 -0.39 7.39
C LEU A 450 -22.20 -0.77 8.82
N LEU A 451 -21.12 -1.54 8.95
CA LEU A 451 -20.31 -1.71 10.14
C LEU A 451 -19.03 -0.89 9.99
N GLU A 452 -18.63 -0.14 11.01
CA GLU A 452 -17.40 0.68 11.01
C GLU A 452 -16.59 0.49 12.30
N VAL A 453 -15.29 0.26 12.17
CA VAL A 453 -14.30 0.31 13.27
C VAL A 453 -13.72 1.71 13.33
N ARG A 454 -14.02 2.43 14.41
CA ARG A 454 -13.65 3.84 14.56
C ARG A 454 -12.31 4.04 15.26
N ASP A 455 -11.75 5.21 15.04
CA ASP A 455 -10.47 5.65 15.59
C ASP A 455 -10.49 5.90 17.11
N ASP A 456 -11.67 5.96 17.72
CA ASP A 456 -11.84 5.99 19.17
C ASP A 456 -11.95 4.58 19.78
N GLY A 457 -11.93 3.53 18.94
CA GLY A 457 -12.04 2.16 19.40
C GLY A 457 -13.48 1.72 19.63
N ASP A 458 -14.49 2.41 19.11
CA ASP A 458 -15.85 1.89 19.01
C ASP A 458 -16.05 1.12 17.68
N VAL A 459 -16.85 0.07 17.69
CA VAL A 459 -17.36 -0.57 16.48
C VAL A 459 -18.84 -0.30 16.41
N VAL A 460 -19.29 0.33 15.33
CA VAL A 460 -20.67 0.80 15.16
C VAL A 460 -21.34 0.09 13.99
N LEU A 461 -22.65 -0.15 14.10
CA LEU A 461 -23.54 -0.42 12.98
C LEU A 461 -24.34 0.85 12.67
N LEU A 462 -24.26 1.31 11.43
CA LEU A 462 -24.84 2.53 10.92
C LEU A 462 -25.97 2.23 9.94
N ASN A 463 -27.05 2.99 10.01
CA ASN A 463 -28.09 2.96 8.99
C ASN A 463 -27.74 3.83 7.77
N GLY A 464 -28.58 3.78 6.73
CA GLY A 464 -28.41 4.58 5.52
C GLY A 464 -28.42 6.11 5.72
N ALA A 465 -28.81 6.59 6.91
CA ALA A 465 -28.74 8.00 7.30
C ALA A 465 -27.47 8.34 8.13
N GLY A 466 -26.57 7.37 8.35
CA GLY A 466 -25.37 7.52 9.17
C GLY A 466 -25.64 7.50 10.69
N GLU A 467 -26.82 7.07 11.13
CA GLU A 467 -27.16 6.97 12.55
C GLU A 467 -26.67 5.65 13.14
N ILE A 468 -26.13 5.68 14.35
CA ILE A 468 -25.70 4.49 15.09
C ILE A 468 -26.92 3.72 15.56
N VAL A 469 -27.14 2.54 14.99
CA VAL A 469 -28.19 1.59 15.38
C VAL A 469 -27.70 0.65 16.49
N TRP A 470 -26.42 0.31 16.46
CA TRP A 470 -25.75 -0.53 17.45
C TRP A 470 -24.28 -0.15 17.55
N HIS A 471 -23.65 -0.36 18.70
CA HIS A 471 -22.20 -0.20 18.85
C HIS A 471 -21.66 -1.02 20.01
N THR A 472 -20.33 -1.14 20.11
CA THR A 472 -19.64 -1.94 21.14
C THR A 472 -19.48 -1.23 22.48
N ASP A 473 -19.78 0.08 22.56
CA ASP A 473 -19.59 0.92 23.76
C ASP A 473 -18.11 0.95 24.23
N THR A 474 -17.16 0.83 23.28
CA THR A 474 -15.72 0.75 23.57
C THR A 474 -14.93 2.01 23.27
N ALA A 475 -15.62 3.07 22.83
CA ALA A 475 -15.01 4.38 22.58
C ALA A 475 -14.14 4.83 23.77
N THR A 476 -12.89 5.18 23.49
CA THR A 476 -11.89 5.60 24.46
C THR A 476 -11.11 6.80 23.94
N THR A 477 -10.69 7.66 24.87
CA THR A 477 -9.75 8.74 24.59
C THR A 477 -8.28 8.30 24.69
N ASP A 478 -8.04 7.09 25.21
CA ASP A 478 -6.72 6.46 25.32
C ASP A 478 -6.39 5.68 24.03
N VAL A 479 -5.84 6.41 23.06
CA VAL A 479 -5.57 5.91 21.70
C VAL A 479 -4.05 5.89 21.43
N PRO A 480 -3.28 5.03 22.12
CA PRO A 480 -1.85 4.90 21.87
C PRO A 480 -1.62 4.31 20.47
N ARG A 481 -0.68 4.88 19.71
CA ARG A 481 -0.35 4.39 18.37
C ARG A 481 0.44 3.09 18.45
N PRO A 482 0.22 2.14 17.52
CA PRO A 482 1.02 0.93 17.47
C PRO A 482 2.49 1.24 17.14
N PRO A 483 3.42 0.35 17.51
CA PRO A 483 4.86 0.56 17.30
C PRO A 483 5.28 0.58 15.82
N SER A 484 4.44 0.07 14.92
CA SER A 484 4.59 0.21 13.47
C SER A 484 3.21 0.33 12.85
N PRO A 485 3.05 1.11 11.76
CA PRO A 485 1.79 1.18 11.02
C PRO A 485 1.28 -0.21 10.64
N ILE A 486 -0.03 -0.38 10.56
CA ILE A 486 -0.65 -1.67 10.28
C ILE A 486 -1.05 -1.74 8.82
N ALA A 487 -0.71 -2.85 8.17
CA ALA A 487 -1.12 -3.09 6.79
C ALA A 487 -2.61 -3.43 6.71
N ARG A 488 -3.27 -2.98 5.65
CA ARG A 488 -4.71 -3.08 5.43
C ARG A 488 -4.98 -3.37 3.95
N GLY A 489 -6.13 -3.99 3.67
CA GLY A 489 -6.54 -4.26 2.29
C GLY A 489 -5.75 -5.40 1.68
N ASP A 490 -5.41 -5.25 0.40
CA ASP A 490 -4.70 -6.25 -0.39
C ASP A 490 -3.19 -6.15 -0.27
N ARG A 491 -2.65 -5.15 0.45
CA ARG A 491 -1.22 -4.85 0.42
C ARG A 491 -0.62 -4.43 1.74
N MET A 492 0.67 -4.66 1.84
CA MET A 492 1.54 -4.25 2.93
C MET A 492 2.70 -3.47 2.33
N LEU A 493 2.95 -2.27 2.84
CA LEU A 493 4.04 -1.38 2.40
C LEU A 493 5.23 -1.48 3.35
N VAL A 494 6.41 -1.09 2.88
CA VAL A 494 7.60 -1.00 3.72
C VAL A 494 7.33 -0.16 4.97
N GLY A 495 7.74 -0.68 6.12
CA GLY A 495 7.52 -0.13 7.44
C GLY A 495 6.19 -0.53 8.08
N GLN A 496 5.29 -1.21 7.35
CA GLN A 496 4.04 -1.72 7.90
C GLN A 496 4.21 -3.11 8.52
N SER A 497 3.19 -3.52 9.27
CA SER A 497 3.19 -4.79 9.99
C SER A 497 1.83 -5.48 10.09
N LEU A 498 1.85 -6.79 10.37
CA LEU A 498 0.70 -7.58 10.81
C LEU A 498 1.06 -8.30 12.13
N ALA A 499 0.24 -8.11 13.15
CA ALA A 499 0.27 -8.70 14.48
C ALA A 499 -1.18 -8.87 14.96
N ASP A 500 -1.85 -9.95 14.55
CA ASP A 500 -3.31 -10.15 14.62
C ASP A 500 -4.14 -9.36 13.60
N GLN A 501 -3.61 -9.22 12.39
CA GLN A 501 -4.32 -8.62 11.25
C GLN A 501 -4.19 -9.50 10.00
N SER A 502 -4.98 -9.15 8.99
CA SER A 502 -5.01 -9.83 7.70
C SER A 502 -4.87 -8.91 6.50
N LEU A 503 -4.26 -9.40 5.43
CA LEU A 503 -4.48 -8.89 4.07
C LEU A 503 -5.55 -9.71 3.37
N THR A 504 -6.35 -9.05 2.54
CA THR A 504 -7.48 -9.65 1.82
C THR A 504 -7.35 -9.30 0.35
N SER A 505 -7.40 -10.30 -0.53
CA SER A 505 -7.41 -10.07 -1.98
C SER A 505 -8.56 -9.14 -2.38
N PRO A 506 -8.47 -8.38 -3.48
CA PRO A 506 -9.56 -7.50 -3.91
C PRO A 506 -10.93 -8.19 -4.07
N ASN A 507 -10.94 -9.46 -4.49
CA ASN A 507 -12.12 -10.30 -4.58
C ASN A 507 -12.47 -11.04 -3.27
N GLY A 508 -11.78 -10.70 -2.17
CA GLY A 508 -11.78 -11.29 -0.83
C GLY A 508 -11.84 -12.82 -0.69
N ARG A 509 -11.51 -13.56 -1.75
CA ARG A 509 -11.46 -15.03 -1.75
C ARG A 509 -10.19 -15.55 -1.09
N TYR A 510 -9.14 -14.74 -1.03
CA TYR A 510 -7.87 -15.10 -0.41
C TYR A 510 -7.57 -14.16 0.74
N VAL A 511 -7.12 -14.73 1.85
CA VAL A 511 -6.84 -13.96 3.07
C VAL A 511 -5.54 -14.42 3.68
N LEU A 512 -4.57 -13.53 3.73
CA LEU A 512 -3.31 -13.72 4.44
C LEU A 512 -3.51 -13.27 5.88
N VAL A 513 -3.35 -14.16 6.86
CA VAL A 513 -3.56 -13.87 8.27
C VAL A 513 -2.27 -14.12 9.04
N HIS A 514 -1.82 -13.14 9.83
CA HIS A 514 -0.82 -13.39 10.86
C HIS A 514 -1.50 -13.45 12.23
N ASP A 515 -1.47 -14.63 12.87
CA ASP A 515 -2.25 -14.93 14.05
C ASP A 515 -1.39 -15.57 15.15
N HIS A 516 -1.38 -14.94 16.32
CA HIS A 516 -0.65 -15.47 17.46
C HIS A 516 -1.29 -16.72 18.06
N GLN A 517 -2.62 -16.89 17.94
CA GLN A 517 -3.32 -18.04 18.56
C GLN A 517 -2.96 -19.35 17.86
N HIS A 518 -2.72 -19.26 16.55
CA HIS A 518 -2.27 -20.38 15.71
C HIS A 518 -0.77 -20.34 15.44
N ALA A 519 -0.04 -19.40 16.07
CA ALA A 519 1.40 -19.24 15.99
C ALA A 519 1.94 -19.26 14.55
N GLY A 520 1.43 -18.40 13.67
CA GLY A 520 1.89 -18.38 12.28
C GLY A 520 1.25 -17.35 11.37
N THR A 521 1.76 -17.31 10.15
CA THR A 521 1.21 -16.59 9.01
C THR A 521 0.61 -17.60 8.03
N PHE A 522 -0.67 -17.47 7.72
CA PHE A 522 -1.41 -18.44 6.90
C PHE A 522 -2.10 -17.73 5.75
N LEU A 523 -1.90 -18.23 4.54
CA LEU A 523 -2.70 -17.81 3.40
C LEU A 523 -3.88 -18.78 3.23
N TYR A 524 -5.09 -18.28 3.42
CA TYR A 524 -6.35 -19.00 3.22
C TYR A 524 -6.89 -18.77 1.81
N GLY A 525 -7.43 -19.83 1.21
CA GLY A 525 -8.14 -19.76 -0.06
C GLY A 525 -9.67 -19.72 0.08
N PRO A 526 -10.40 -19.70 -1.06
CA PRO A 526 -11.85 -19.41 -1.11
C PRO A 526 -12.75 -20.35 -0.29
N ARG A 527 -12.27 -21.56 0.03
CA ARG A 527 -13.01 -22.55 0.85
C ARG A 527 -12.61 -22.51 2.33
N GLY A 528 -11.91 -21.48 2.77
CA GLY A 528 -11.39 -21.36 4.14
C GLY A 528 -10.28 -22.37 4.48
N ARG A 529 -9.72 -23.05 3.47
CA ARG A 529 -8.57 -23.96 3.63
C ARG A 529 -7.28 -23.16 3.50
N ILE A 530 -6.30 -23.49 4.33
CA ILE A 530 -4.93 -23.00 4.17
C ILE A 530 -4.43 -23.47 2.81
N THR A 531 -3.81 -22.57 2.06
CA THR A 531 -3.17 -22.86 0.78
C THR A 531 -1.85 -23.61 1.01
N ARG A 532 -1.05 -23.81 -0.05
CA ARG A 532 0.30 -24.39 0.11
C ARG A 532 1.29 -23.41 0.75
N TRP A 533 0.91 -22.15 0.91
CA TRP A 533 1.76 -21.13 1.53
C TRP A 533 1.27 -20.84 2.95
N PHE A 534 2.12 -21.15 3.91
CA PHE A 534 2.00 -20.79 5.31
C PHE A 534 3.41 -20.75 5.91
N TYR A 535 3.53 -20.08 7.04
CA TYR A 535 4.76 -20.03 7.81
C TYR A 535 4.42 -20.11 9.29
N LEU A 536 4.97 -21.11 9.97
CA LEU A 536 4.77 -21.28 11.41
C LEU A 536 5.84 -20.50 12.15
N VAL A 537 5.46 -19.88 13.27
CA VAL A 537 6.40 -19.24 14.19
C VAL A 537 7.35 -20.33 14.71
N PRO A 538 8.68 -20.21 14.47
CA PRO A 538 9.67 -21.14 14.99
C PRO A 538 9.57 -21.37 16.50
N SER A 539 9.80 -22.61 16.93
CA SER A 539 9.70 -23.03 18.34
C SER A 539 10.68 -22.31 19.27
N MET A 540 11.76 -21.72 18.72
CA MET A 540 12.71 -20.88 19.45
C MET A 540 12.09 -19.58 19.99
N TYR A 541 10.95 -19.14 19.47
CA TYR A 541 10.20 -18.00 20.00
C TYR A 541 9.30 -18.46 21.16
N PRO A 542 9.61 -18.06 22.42
CA PRO A 542 8.95 -18.64 23.59
C PRO A 542 7.49 -18.19 23.78
N ASP A 543 7.03 -17.16 23.04
CA ASP A 543 5.65 -16.70 23.04
C ASP A 543 5.25 -16.15 21.65
N PRO A 544 4.39 -16.85 20.89
CA PRO A 544 3.86 -16.37 19.61
C PRO A 544 3.10 -15.04 19.71
N PHE A 545 2.63 -14.65 20.90
CA PHE A 545 2.00 -13.35 21.13
C PHE A 545 2.94 -12.17 20.83
N GLY A 546 4.25 -12.34 21.00
CA GLY A 546 5.24 -11.29 20.72
C GLY A 546 5.66 -11.21 19.26
N THR A 547 5.02 -11.98 18.36
CA THR A 547 5.40 -12.04 16.95
C THR A 547 4.63 -11.05 16.08
N ARG A 548 5.33 -10.58 15.03
CA ARG A 548 4.82 -9.64 14.04
C ARG A 548 5.48 -9.89 12.69
N LEU A 549 4.67 -9.96 11.65
CA LEU A 549 5.13 -9.89 10.27
C LEU A 549 5.44 -8.42 9.93
N VAL A 550 6.64 -8.11 9.44
CA VAL A 550 7.07 -6.74 9.09
C VAL A 550 7.68 -6.73 7.70
N LEU A 551 7.28 -5.77 6.86
CA LEU A 551 7.92 -5.52 5.58
C LEU A 551 8.95 -4.41 5.77
N GLU A 552 10.21 -4.71 5.48
CA GLU A 552 11.32 -3.76 5.56
C GLU A 552 11.91 -3.53 4.17
N GLU A 553 12.88 -2.61 4.05
CA GLU A 553 13.53 -2.32 2.75
C GLU A 553 14.27 -3.52 2.17
N ASP A 554 14.60 -4.50 3.02
CA ASP A 554 15.44 -5.65 2.66
C ASP A 554 14.64 -6.95 2.58
N GLY A 555 13.31 -6.93 2.79
CA GLY A 555 12.50 -8.14 2.74
C GLY A 555 11.32 -8.18 3.70
N LEU A 556 10.64 -9.33 3.71
CA LEU A 556 9.54 -9.62 4.62
C LEU A 556 10.05 -10.47 5.78
N PHE A 557 9.91 -9.98 7.00
CA PHE A 557 10.53 -10.58 8.19
C PHE A 557 9.50 -10.95 9.24
N LEU A 558 9.77 -12.04 9.96
CA LEU A 558 9.12 -12.32 11.23
C LEU A 558 9.96 -11.71 12.36
N ARG A 559 9.41 -10.71 13.06
CA ARG A 559 10.04 -10.13 14.25
C ARG A 559 9.37 -10.67 15.51
N TRP A 560 10.18 -10.85 16.56
CA TRP A 560 9.71 -11.24 17.88
C TRP A 560 10.22 -10.26 18.95
N SER A 561 9.37 -9.93 19.92
CA SER A 561 9.73 -9.13 21.10
C SER A 561 9.18 -9.76 22.38
N LYS A 562 10.03 -9.84 23.40
CA LYS A 562 9.65 -10.29 24.75
C LYS A 562 8.79 -9.27 25.50
N ASP A 563 8.98 -7.98 25.21
CA ASP A 563 8.47 -6.85 25.99
C ASP A 563 7.18 -6.22 25.40
N GLU A 564 6.65 -6.76 24.29
CA GLU A 564 5.35 -6.31 23.73
C GLU A 564 4.17 -6.52 24.71
N ALA A 565 4.33 -7.38 25.71
CA ALA A 565 3.33 -7.59 26.76
C ALA A 565 3.09 -6.36 27.66
N ASP A 566 4.07 -5.45 27.76
CA ASP A 566 4.08 -4.33 28.73
C ASP A 566 4.18 -2.93 28.07
N GLY A 567 4.11 -2.84 26.73
CA GLY A 567 3.78 -1.60 26.03
C GLY A 567 4.83 -0.48 26.04
N VAL A 568 6.14 -0.77 25.93
CA VAL A 568 7.19 0.28 25.85
C VAL A 568 8.31 -0.03 24.83
N ASP A 569 8.61 0.99 24.01
CA ASP A 569 9.82 1.35 23.23
C ASP A 569 10.64 0.25 22.51
N VAL A 570 10.44 0.15 21.18
CA VAL A 570 11.13 -0.76 20.24
C VAL A 570 12.57 -0.34 19.88
N ARG A 571 13.13 0.70 20.50
CA ARG A 571 14.49 1.16 20.18
C ARG A 571 15.62 0.34 20.83
N GLY A 572 15.29 -0.58 21.74
CA GLY A 572 16.29 -1.16 22.65
C GLY A 572 16.61 -2.65 22.54
N VAL A 573 15.67 -3.51 22.13
CA VAL A 573 15.87 -4.97 22.18
C VAL A 573 15.62 -5.59 20.81
N ARG A 574 16.67 -5.62 19.98
CA ARG A 574 16.68 -6.36 18.72
C ARG A 574 17.04 -7.80 19.00
N LYS A 575 16.05 -8.70 19.03
CA LYS A 575 16.31 -10.13 18.86
C LYS A 575 15.16 -10.77 18.10
N ALA A 576 15.25 -10.77 16.78
CA ALA A 576 15.18 -11.98 15.96
C ALA A 576 15.30 -11.68 14.46
N TRP A 577 16.00 -12.56 13.74
CA TRP A 577 16.23 -12.56 12.30
C TRP A 577 15.67 -13.88 11.77
N ASP A 578 14.55 -13.81 11.07
CA ASP A 578 14.15 -14.87 10.15
C ASP A 578 13.46 -14.19 8.96
N SER A 579 14.03 -14.39 7.78
CA SER A 579 13.57 -13.78 6.55
C SER A 579 12.63 -14.75 5.88
N LEU A 580 11.40 -14.29 5.60
CA LEU A 580 10.41 -15.07 4.83
C LEU A 580 10.72 -15.04 3.32
N THR A 581 11.91 -14.54 2.97
CA THR A 581 12.50 -14.37 1.65
C THR A 581 13.98 -14.77 1.71
N THR A 582 14.57 -15.29 0.64
CA THR A 582 15.98 -15.75 0.69
C THR A 582 16.97 -14.61 1.03
N PRO A 583 17.96 -14.84 1.91
CA PRO A 583 19.03 -13.90 2.29
C PRO A 583 19.77 -13.17 1.16
N ASN A 584 19.73 -13.68 -0.07
CA ASN A 584 20.36 -13.05 -1.24
C ASN A 584 19.38 -12.27 -2.12
N PHE A 585 18.26 -11.78 -1.60
CA PHE A 585 17.32 -10.93 -2.33
C PHE A 585 18.03 -9.62 -2.79
N PRO A 586 18.42 -9.43 -4.07
CA PRO A 586 19.25 -8.30 -4.51
C PRO A 586 18.48 -6.97 -4.62
N PHE A 587 17.37 -6.87 -3.91
CA PHE A 587 16.18 -6.20 -4.42
C PHE A 587 15.40 -5.63 -3.24
N HIS A 588 15.04 -4.36 -3.32
CA HIS A 588 14.37 -3.63 -2.25
C HIS A 588 12.85 -3.62 -2.46
N PRO A 589 12.11 -4.64 -1.97
CA PRO A 589 10.66 -4.66 -2.13
C PRO A 589 10.05 -3.42 -1.49
N ARG A 590 9.11 -2.78 -2.19
CA ARG A 590 8.36 -1.63 -1.66
C ARG A 590 6.97 -2.00 -1.18
N GLN A 591 6.46 -3.14 -1.62
CA GLN A 591 5.15 -3.65 -1.23
C GLN A 591 5.04 -5.17 -1.36
N VAL A 592 4.25 -5.77 -0.50
CA VAL A 592 3.70 -7.12 -0.63
C VAL A 592 2.22 -6.97 -1.02
N VAL A 593 1.75 -7.69 -2.04
CA VAL A 593 0.37 -7.62 -2.53
C VAL A 593 -0.23 -9.01 -2.64
N LEU A 594 -1.44 -9.19 -2.10
CA LEU A 594 -2.25 -10.39 -2.24
C LEU A 594 -3.23 -10.23 -3.40
N ARG A 595 -3.03 -11.02 -4.45
CA ARG A 595 -3.84 -11.00 -5.67
C ARG A 595 -5.08 -11.88 -5.56
N ASP A 596 -6.03 -11.60 -6.45
CA ASP A 596 -7.26 -12.39 -6.65
C ASP A 596 -7.02 -13.84 -7.07
N SER A 597 -5.84 -14.14 -7.62
CA SER A 597 -5.39 -15.49 -7.94
C SER A 597 -4.97 -16.30 -6.71
N GLY A 598 -4.77 -15.65 -5.56
CA GLY A 598 -4.09 -16.23 -4.39
C GLY A 598 -2.58 -16.07 -4.44
N ASP A 599 -2.05 -15.34 -5.43
CA ASP A 599 -0.64 -15.01 -5.50
C ASP A 599 -0.31 -13.92 -4.46
N LEU A 600 0.67 -14.20 -3.61
CA LEU A 600 1.32 -13.24 -2.73
C LEU A 600 2.57 -12.77 -3.45
N GLU A 601 2.60 -11.52 -3.88
CA GLU A 601 3.67 -10.94 -4.67
C GLU A 601 4.44 -9.88 -3.89
N MET A 602 5.75 -9.82 -4.08
CA MET A 602 6.57 -8.70 -3.64
C MET A 602 6.92 -7.86 -4.85
N LEU A 603 6.68 -6.56 -4.77
CA LEU A 603 6.89 -5.62 -5.85
C LEU A 603 7.90 -4.56 -5.47
N ASP A 604 8.68 -4.08 -6.43
CA ASP A 604 9.61 -2.97 -6.26
C ASP A 604 8.94 -1.59 -6.38
N SER A 605 9.76 -0.54 -6.48
CA SER A 605 9.29 0.84 -6.65
C SER A 605 8.60 1.11 -7.98
N ASP A 606 8.92 0.34 -9.02
CA ASP A 606 8.35 0.46 -10.36
C ASP A 606 7.11 -0.42 -10.54
N GLY A 607 6.84 -1.30 -9.56
CA GLY A 607 5.69 -2.20 -9.53
C GLY A 607 5.98 -3.57 -10.15
N GLU A 608 7.24 -3.87 -10.44
CA GLU A 608 7.66 -5.15 -11.02
C GLU A 608 7.67 -6.25 -9.96
N VAL A 609 7.23 -7.45 -10.35
CA VAL A 609 7.14 -8.62 -9.45
C VAL A 609 8.54 -9.17 -9.21
N MET A 610 9.05 -8.97 -8.00
CA MET A 610 10.35 -9.47 -7.55
C MET A 610 10.27 -10.91 -7.03
N TRP A 611 9.14 -11.25 -6.41
CA TRP A 611 8.89 -12.60 -5.88
C TRP A 611 7.39 -12.88 -5.85
N ARG A 612 7.05 -14.16 -5.92
CA ARG A 612 5.69 -14.66 -5.79
C ARG A 612 5.67 -16.01 -5.09
N ASN A 613 4.71 -16.23 -4.20
CA ASN A 613 4.49 -17.55 -3.58
C ASN A 613 4.23 -18.66 -4.63
N GLY A 614 4.87 -19.81 -4.47
CA GLY A 614 4.62 -20.99 -5.30
C GLY A 614 5.23 -21.00 -6.71
N TYR A 615 6.07 -20.03 -7.08
CA TYR A 615 6.81 -20.07 -8.34
C TYR A 615 8.07 -20.95 -8.23
N LYS A 616 8.09 -22.05 -9.00
CA LYS A 616 9.34 -22.63 -9.51
C LYS A 616 9.85 -21.72 -10.64
N ARG A 617 11.15 -21.47 -10.66
CA ARG A 617 11.89 -20.66 -11.65
C ARG A 617 11.63 -21.21 -13.07
N ASP A 618 10.61 -20.70 -13.78
CA ASP A 618 10.37 -21.02 -15.19
C ASP A 618 11.24 -20.08 -16.05
N SER A 619 12.46 -20.52 -16.32
CA SER A 619 13.56 -19.77 -16.92
C SER A 619 13.31 -19.26 -18.35
N ASP A 620 12.26 -19.75 -19.03
CA ASP A 620 12.03 -19.45 -20.45
C ASP A 620 11.06 -18.27 -20.73
N LYS A 621 10.30 -17.80 -19.73
CA LYS A 621 9.33 -16.71 -19.94
C LYS A 621 9.79 -15.32 -19.49
N PHE A 622 10.85 -15.23 -18.67
CA PHE A 622 11.50 -13.95 -18.34
C PHE A 622 12.67 -13.60 -19.26
N ALA A 623 13.10 -14.51 -20.14
CA ALA A 623 14.05 -14.24 -21.22
C ALA A 623 13.47 -13.42 -22.40
N LYS A 624 12.28 -12.80 -22.24
CA LYS A 624 11.58 -12.08 -23.32
C LYS A 624 11.31 -10.60 -23.03
N SER A 625 12.25 -9.90 -22.39
CA SER A 625 12.53 -8.48 -22.64
C SER A 625 13.90 -8.18 -22.03
N SER A 626 14.99 -7.93 -22.74
CA SER A 626 15.17 -7.33 -24.05
C SER A 626 16.56 -7.73 -24.62
N ASN A 627 16.64 -7.83 -25.95
CA ASN A 627 17.85 -7.90 -26.80
C ASN A 627 18.68 -9.20 -26.89
N ARG A 628 18.37 -9.97 -27.95
CA ARG A 628 19.20 -11.00 -28.60
C ARG A 628 20.71 -10.65 -28.73
N ARG A 629 21.59 -11.61 -28.41
CA ARG A 629 22.60 -12.17 -29.34
C ARG A 629 23.17 -13.52 -28.84
N ARG A 630 23.07 -14.55 -29.69
CA ARG A 630 23.75 -15.86 -29.61
C ARG A 630 25.28 -15.71 -29.44
N PRO A 631 25.97 -16.63 -28.74
CA PRO A 631 26.39 -17.88 -29.38
C PRO A 631 26.35 -19.15 -28.50
N GLU A 632 25.38 -20.03 -28.75
CA GLU A 632 25.48 -21.47 -28.44
C GLU A 632 26.32 -22.18 -29.51
N THR A 633 27.63 -22.28 -29.32
CA THR A 633 28.44 -23.24 -30.12
C THR A 633 29.54 -23.99 -29.36
N ASN A 634 29.79 -23.77 -28.06
CA ASN A 634 30.95 -24.39 -27.40
C ASN A 634 30.66 -25.42 -26.28
N ARG A 635 29.43 -25.62 -25.79
CA ARG A 635 29.18 -26.56 -24.68
C ARG A 635 29.06 -28.04 -25.09
N LYS A 636 28.86 -28.38 -26.37
CA LYS A 636 28.70 -29.78 -26.84
C LYS A 636 29.99 -30.63 -26.89
N ARG A 637 31.13 -30.13 -26.41
CA ARG A 637 32.44 -30.85 -26.55
C ARG A 637 33.06 -31.37 -25.25
N ALA A 638 32.51 -31.10 -24.06
CA ALA A 638 33.16 -31.49 -22.80
C ALA A 638 32.68 -32.83 -22.20
N ALA A 639 31.43 -33.25 -22.43
CA ALA A 639 30.80 -34.35 -21.68
C ALA A 639 31.14 -35.78 -22.14
N ALA A 640 32.03 -35.97 -23.12
CA ALA A 640 32.35 -37.30 -23.66
C ALA A 640 33.58 -37.97 -23.00
N ALA A 641 34.15 -37.39 -21.93
CA ALA A 641 35.49 -37.76 -21.44
C ALA A 641 35.57 -38.44 -20.06
N SER A 642 34.53 -38.46 -19.21
CA SER A 642 34.67 -38.91 -17.80
C SER A 642 34.33 -40.39 -17.52
N GLY A 643 33.60 -41.09 -18.38
CA GLY A 643 33.33 -42.54 -18.21
C GLY A 643 32.47 -42.94 -17.00
N LEU A 644 31.99 -41.98 -16.20
CA LEU A 644 31.10 -42.20 -15.06
C LEU A 644 29.66 -42.50 -15.53
N PRO A 645 28.90 -43.36 -14.81
CA PRO A 645 27.47 -43.53 -15.03
C PRO A 645 26.73 -42.21 -14.84
N ARG A 646 25.83 -41.90 -15.79
CA ARG A 646 25.02 -40.67 -15.74
C ARG A 646 23.85 -40.86 -14.78
N LEU A 647 23.58 -39.85 -13.97
CA LEU A 647 22.38 -39.83 -13.13
C LEU A 647 21.10 -39.76 -13.99
N PRO A 648 20.06 -40.54 -13.67
CA PRO A 648 18.79 -40.45 -14.37
C PRO A 648 18.11 -39.11 -14.05
N ALA A 649 17.37 -38.55 -15.01
CA ALA A 649 16.53 -37.40 -14.76
C ALA A 649 15.41 -37.79 -13.79
N THR A 650 15.30 -37.08 -12.67
CA THR A 650 14.31 -37.35 -11.62
C THR A 650 13.31 -36.19 -11.50
N PRO A 651 12.00 -36.48 -11.36
CA PRO A 651 10.98 -35.44 -11.23
C PRO A 651 11.02 -34.72 -9.88
N ASN A 652 11.62 -35.33 -8.86
CA ASN A 652 11.82 -34.78 -7.51
C ASN A 652 13.28 -34.98 -7.05
N VAL A 653 13.65 -34.41 -5.90
CA VAL A 653 15.03 -34.45 -5.36
C VAL A 653 15.57 -35.89 -5.34
N PRO A 654 16.72 -36.16 -6.00
CA PRO A 654 17.24 -37.51 -6.10
C PRO A 654 17.82 -37.99 -4.76
N VAL A 655 17.36 -39.16 -4.30
CA VAL A 655 17.96 -39.94 -3.21
C VAL A 655 18.76 -41.07 -3.84
N ILE A 656 20.08 -40.93 -3.86
CA ILE A 656 21.00 -41.80 -4.60
C ILE A 656 21.61 -42.79 -3.62
N ARG A 657 21.35 -44.07 -3.84
CA ARG A 657 21.98 -45.15 -3.08
C ARG A 657 23.37 -45.43 -3.64
N THR A 658 24.40 -45.29 -2.80
CA THR A 658 25.79 -45.62 -3.17
C THR A 658 26.36 -46.79 -2.36
N ASP A 659 25.72 -47.18 -1.25
CA ASP A 659 26.01 -48.43 -0.55
C ASP A 659 24.84 -49.43 -0.62
N PHE A 660 25.17 -50.63 -1.10
CA PHE A 660 24.25 -51.76 -1.35
C PHE A 660 24.47 -52.93 -0.36
N SER A 661 25.21 -52.71 0.73
CA SER A 661 25.58 -53.75 1.70
C SER A 661 24.41 -54.25 2.57
N ASP A 662 23.40 -53.42 2.84
CA ASP A 662 22.22 -53.74 3.65
C ASP A 662 20.92 -53.16 3.04
N ASP A 663 20.09 -54.05 2.48
CA ASP A 663 18.79 -53.69 1.90
C ASP A 663 17.73 -53.33 2.95
N ASP A 664 17.83 -53.88 4.16
CA ASP A 664 16.89 -53.57 5.25
C ASP A 664 17.17 -52.17 5.80
N ALA A 665 18.44 -51.77 5.91
CA ALA A 665 18.83 -50.40 6.23
C ALA A 665 18.33 -49.42 5.15
N TRP A 666 18.47 -49.76 3.87
CA TRP A 666 17.91 -48.96 2.78
C TRP A 666 16.39 -48.79 2.90
N TYR A 667 15.64 -49.86 3.23
CA TYR A 667 14.20 -49.76 3.44
C TYR A 667 13.84 -48.88 4.66
N ARG A 668 14.63 -48.94 5.74
CA ARG A 668 14.45 -48.06 6.91
C ARG A 668 14.68 -46.60 6.56
N VAL A 669 15.71 -46.29 5.75
CA VAL A 669 15.96 -44.93 5.24
C VAL A 669 14.78 -44.41 4.43
N LYS A 670 14.30 -45.18 3.44
CA LYS A 670 13.12 -44.80 2.63
C LYS A 670 11.87 -44.56 3.49
N THR A 671 11.65 -45.43 4.47
CA THR A 671 10.51 -45.31 5.40
C THR A 671 10.65 -44.08 6.29
N GLY A 672 11.88 -43.76 6.72
CA GLY A 672 12.16 -42.58 7.54
C GLY A 672 11.96 -41.28 6.77
N ILE A 673 12.44 -41.20 5.53
CA ILE A 673 12.23 -40.04 4.63
C ILE A 673 10.75 -39.87 4.29
N GLY A 674 10.05 -40.98 4.01
CA GLY A 674 8.63 -40.98 3.68
C GLY A 674 7.69 -40.82 4.88
N ARG A 675 8.21 -40.61 6.09
CA ARG A 675 7.38 -40.47 7.28
C ARG A 675 6.73 -39.08 7.29
N GLY A 676 5.42 -39.04 7.03
CA GLY A 676 4.67 -37.80 7.08
C GLY A 676 4.66 -37.15 8.46
N THR A 677 4.64 -35.82 8.52
CA THR A 677 4.45 -35.06 9.77
C THR A 677 3.03 -35.25 10.31
N PRO A 678 2.75 -34.90 11.59
CA PRO A 678 1.39 -34.90 12.14
C PRO A 678 0.38 -34.09 11.30
N ASP A 679 0.88 -33.12 10.54
CA ASP A 679 0.10 -32.24 9.65
C ASP A 679 0.00 -32.75 8.19
N GLY A 680 0.57 -33.93 7.90
CA GLY A 680 0.42 -34.63 6.62
C GLY A 680 1.43 -34.24 5.52
N PHE A 681 2.56 -33.63 5.88
CA PHE A 681 3.61 -33.27 4.91
C PHE A 681 4.61 -34.42 4.71
N GLU A 682 5.00 -34.69 3.46
CA GLU A 682 5.99 -35.71 3.07
C GLU A 682 7.11 -35.07 2.23
N ALA A 683 8.30 -35.68 2.23
CA ALA A 683 9.41 -35.25 1.38
C ALA A 683 9.15 -35.60 -0.10
N ASN A 684 9.34 -34.65 -1.01
CA ASN A 684 9.25 -34.89 -2.45
C ASN A 684 10.60 -35.41 -2.96
N VAL A 685 10.77 -36.73 -2.95
CA VAL A 685 12.02 -37.38 -3.37
C VAL A 685 11.80 -38.42 -4.47
N SER A 686 12.86 -38.67 -5.25
CA SER A 686 12.93 -39.77 -6.23
C SER A 686 14.08 -40.70 -5.88
N TYR A 687 13.81 -41.97 -5.66
CA TYR A 687 14.84 -42.94 -5.28
C TYR A 687 15.59 -43.48 -6.49
N VAL A 688 16.92 -43.35 -6.49
CA VAL A 688 17.83 -43.91 -7.49
C VAL A 688 18.56 -45.10 -6.85
N ASP A 689 18.10 -46.30 -7.18
CA ASP A 689 18.56 -47.59 -6.64
C ASP A 689 19.19 -48.42 -7.78
N ASP A 690 20.31 -47.92 -8.33
CA ASP A 690 21.04 -48.55 -9.42
C ASP A 690 22.46 -48.91 -8.97
N PRO A 691 22.85 -50.20 -8.97
CA PRO A 691 24.19 -50.64 -8.58
C PRO A 691 25.33 -49.99 -9.36
N ALA A 692 25.07 -49.35 -10.50
CA ALA A 692 26.06 -48.54 -11.22
C ALA A 692 26.66 -47.42 -10.36
N PHE A 693 25.94 -46.92 -9.35
CA PHE A 693 26.42 -45.87 -8.42
C PHE A 693 27.12 -46.42 -7.17
N THR A 694 27.41 -47.73 -7.11
CA THR A 694 28.06 -48.35 -5.93
C THR A 694 29.41 -47.71 -5.64
N GLY A 695 29.61 -47.26 -4.40
CA GLY A 695 30.86 -46.69 -3.91
C GLY A 695 31.15 -45.27 -4.39
N MET A 696 30.23 -44.62 -5.08
CA MET A 696 30.42 -43.23 -5.52
C MET A 696 30.37 -42.25 -4.35
N THR A 697 31.30 -41.29 -4.38
CA THR A 697 31.34 -40.16 -3.44
C THR A 697 30.44 -39.02 -3.92
N SER A 698 30.13 -38.05 -3.05
CA SER A 698 29.41 -36.83 -3.44
C SER A 698 30.13 -36.07 -4.56
N THR A 699 31.46 -36.08 -4.59
CA THR A 699 32.28 -35.50 -5.66
C THR A 699 32.08 -36.23 -6.99
N ASP A 700 32.14 -37.57 -6.99
CA ASP A 700 31.92 -38.38 -8.20
C ASP A 700 30.52 -38.15 -8.78
N LEU A 701 29.53 -38.00 -7.91
CA LEU A 701 28.14 -37.70 -8.29
C LEU A 701 28.02 -36.27 -8.88
N LEU A 702 28.69 -35.28 -8.31
CA LEU A 702 28.74 -33.92 -8.87
C LEU A 702 29.41 -33.84 -10.26
N GLU A 703 30.36 -34.74 -10.52
CA GLU A 703 31.04 -34.87 -11.83
C GLU A 703 30.23 -35.69 -12.85
N SER A 704 29.20 -36.42 -12.41
CA SER A 704 28.36 -37.29 -13.26
C SER A 704 27.25 -36.57 -14.06
N GLU A 705 27.25 -35.23 -14.10
CA GLU A 705 26.22 -34.34 -14.67
C GLU A 705 24.84 -34.46 -13.95
N VAL A 706 24.73 -33.91 -12.75
CA VAL A 706 23.41 -33.58 -12.14
C VAL A 706 22.88 -32.32 -12.81
N ASP A 707 21.61 -32.30 -13.24
CA ASP A 707 20.99 -31.08 -13.75
C ASP A 707 20.74 -30.09 -12.59
N ARG A 708 21.70 -29.18 -12.39
CA ARG A 708 21.66 -28.12 -11.36
C ARG A 708 20.56 -27.09 -11.62
N ALA A 709 19.94 -27.10 -12.80
CA ALA A 709 18.77 -26.28 -13.08
C ALA A 709 17.48 -26.88 -12.48
N GLU A 710 17.44 -28.19 -12.22
CA GLU A 710 16.24 -28.88 -11.74
C GLU A 710 16.19 -29.07 -10.21
N HIS A 711 17.34 -29.27 -9.55
CA HIS A 711 17.42 -29.56 -8.11
C HIS A 711 18.41 -28.66 -7.40
N ALA A 712 18.03 -28.17 -6.20
CA ALA A 712 18.92 -27.38 -5.34
C ALA A 712 19.87 -28.26 -4.51
N ILE A 713 19.42 -29.48 -4.16
CA ILE A 713 20.18 -30.45 -3.38
C ILE A 713 20.09 -31.85 -4.00
N MET A 714 21.03 -32.71 -3.62
CA MET A 714 20.89 -34.16 -3.77
C MET A 714 21.13 -34.87 -2.45
N LEU A 715 20.51 -36.02 -2.27
CA LEU A 715 20.61 -36.82 -1.05
C LEU A 715 21.39 -38.10 -1.36
N VAL A 716 22.47 -38.34 -0.62
CA VAL A 716 23.36 -39.50 -0.85
C VAL A 716 23.24 -40.46 0.33
N VAL A 717 22.89 -41.70 0.02
CA VAL A 717 22.80 -42.82 0.97
C VAL A 717 24.04 -43.69 0.81
N ASP A 718 25.07 -43.28 1.54
CA ASP A 718 26.41 -43.86 1.55
C ASP A 718 26.63 -44.86 2.69
N GLU A 719 27.85 -45.39 2.79
CA GLU A 719 28.24 -46.37 3.81
C GLU A 719 27.92 -45.90 5.24
N ILE A 720 28.14 -44.62 5.54
CA ILE A 720 27.84 -44.04 6.86
C ILE A 720 26.34 -44.04 7.11
N THR A 721 25.54 -43.69 6.09
CA THR A 721 24.07 -43.73 6.18
C THR A 721 23.56 -45.15 6.44
N ILE A 722 24.12 -46.15 5.75
CA ILE A 722 23.67 -47.55 5.88
C ILE A 722 24.05 -48.17 7.23
N HIS A 723 25.27 -47.94 7.71
CA HIS A 723 25.79 -48.65 8.88
C HIS A 723 25.58 -47.92 10.22
N SER A 724 25.23 -46.64 10.19
CA SER A 724 24.96 -45.89 11.43
C SER A 724 23.57 -46.22 11.97
N PRO A 725 23.40 -46.32 13.30
CA PRO A 725 22.12 -46.67 13.91
C PRO A 725 20.99 -45.66 13.65
N GLU A 726 21.35 -44.39 13.39
CA GLU A 726 20.41 -43.30 13.13
C GLU A 726 20.24 -42.99 11.63
N HIS A 727 20.97 -43.69 10.77
CA HIS A 727 20.96 -43.56 9.33
C HIS A 727 21.08 -42.11 8.79
N PRO A 728 22.10 -41.33 9.19
CA PRO A 728 22.23 -39.93 8.82
C PRO A 728 22.64 -39.78 7.35
N ILE A 729 21.70 -39.30 6.54
CA ILE A 729 21.79 -39.12 5.10
C ILE A 729 22.67 -37.90 4.80
N LEU A 730 23.55 -38.02 3.81
CA LEU A 730 24.38 -36.92 3.37
C LEU A 730 23.57 -36.01 2.44
N VAL A 731 23.31 -34.78 2.89
CA VAL A 731 22.69 -33.72 2.10
C VAL A 731 23.80 -32.97 1.38
N VAL A 732 23.71 -32.82 0.07
CA VAL A 732 24.73 -32.15 -0.76
C VAL A 732 24.12 -31.00 -1.53
N ASP A 733 24.68 -29.81 -1.35
CA ASP A 733 24.36 -28.59 -2.07
C ASP A 733 24.86 -28.70 -3.52
N LEU A 734 23.96 -28.52 -4.49
CA LEU A 734 24.32 -28.51 -5.90
C LEU A 734 24.83 -27.14 -6.37
N GLY A 735 24.80 -26.14 -5.48
CA GLY A 735 25.26 -24.79 -5.72
C GLY A 735 24.39 -24.06 -6.74
N SER A 736 24.91 -22.96 -7.28
CA SER A 736 24.26 -22.18 -8.34
C SER A 736 25.28 -21.82 -9.40
N GLU A 737 24.92 -21.95 -10.67
CA GLU A 737 25.81 -21.49 -11.75
C GLU A 737 26.03 -19.97 -11.63
N PRO A 738 27.25 -19.47 -11.93
CA PRO A 738 27.49 -18.05 -12.06
C PRO A 738 26.53 -17.47 -13.10
N ASP A 739 25.92 -16.32 -12.78
CA ASP A 739 25.08 -15.63 -13.75
C ASP A 739 25.99 -15.02 -14.82
N PRO A 740 25.86 -15.38 -16.11
CA PRO A 740 26.69 -14.79 -17.15
C PRO A 740 26.41 -13.30 -17.40
N ASP A 741 25.30 -12.76 -16.87
CA ASP A 741 24.83 -11.39 -17.08
C ASP A 741 24.97 -10.48 -15.82
N ASP A 742 25.51 -11.01 -14.71
CA ASP A 742 25.84 -10.27 -13.47
C ASP A 742 27.24 -10.64 -12.94
N ASP A 743 27.85 -9.81 -12.10
CA ASP A 743 29.17 -10.06 -11.47
C ASP A 743 29.09 -11.12 -10.33
N TRP A 744 27.95 -11.81 -10.19
CA TRP A 744 27.76 -12.88 -9.19
C TRP A 744 28.43 -14.19 -9.62
N ALA A 745 29.46 -14.59 -8.87
CA ALA A 745 30.26 -15.77 -9.16
C ALA A 745 29.55 -17.12 -8.95
N GLY A 746 28.27 -17.12 -8.56
CA GLY A 746 27.52 -18.32 -8.21
C GLY A 746 27.95 -18.92 -6.85
N VAL A 747 27.25 -19.96 -6.42
CA VAL A 747 27.59 -20.71 -5.21
C VAL A 747 28.29 -22.02 -5.61
N PRO A 748 29.50 -22.31 -5.11
CA PRO A 748 30.17 -23.56 -5.41
C PRO A 748 29.37 -24.78 -4.94
N ALA A 749 29.16 -25.74 -5.84
CA ALA A 749 28.55 -27.02 -5.50
C ALA A 749 29.45 -27.86 -4.59
N GLY A 750 28.85 -28.71 -3.76
CA GLY A 750 29.54 -29.72 -2.96
C GLY A 750 29.71 -29.40 -1.48
N ARG A 751 29.10 -28.32 -0.98
CA ARG A 751 28.88 -28.18 0.48
C ARG A 751 27.95 -29.28 0.95
N SER A 752 28.18 -29.84 2.13
CA SER A 752 27.37 -30.96 2.63
C SER A 752 27.30 -31.00 4.14
N PHE A 753 26.17 -31.46 4.68
CA PHE A 753 25.99 -31.85 6.08
C PHE A 753 25.18 -33.14 6.14
N ARG A 754 25.05 -33.74 7.33
CA ARG A 754 24.26 -34.95 7.54
C ARG A 754 22.97 -34.69 8.28
N ALA A 755 21.90 -35.38 7.90
CA ALA A 755 20.60 -35.28 8.54
C ALA A 755 19.96 -36.66 8.71
N VAL A 756 19.28 -36.87 9.83
CA VAL A 756 18.51 -38.11 10.05
C VAL A 756 17.31 -38.19 9.10
N PRO A 757 16.83 -39.41 8.75
CA PRO A 757 15.81 -39.59 7.72
C PRO A 757 14.53 -38.78 7.93
N HIS A 758 14.06 -38.62 9.16
CA HIS A 758 12.82 -37.87 9.45
C HIS A 758 12.98 -36.35 9.36
N ALA A 759 14.22 -35.82 9.35
CA ALA A 759 14.49 -34.39 9.17
C ALA A 759 14.54 -33.98 7.68
N ILE A 760 14.66 -34.96 6.76
CA ILE A 760 14.78 -34.69 5.33
C ILE A 760 13.56 -33.97 4.76
N GLN A 761 12.36 -34.24 5.28
CA GLN A 761 11.15 -33.57 4.80
C GLN A 761 11.21 -32.05 5.00
N GLU A 762 11.68 -31.59 6.15
CA GLU A 762 11.81 -30.17 6.44
C GLU A 762 12.90 -29.53 5.57
N ILE A 763 14.08 -30.16 5.50
CA ILE A 763 15.22 -29.68 4.70
C ILE A 763 14.86 -29.60 3.22
N GLU A 764 14.28 -30.67 2.67
CA GLU A 764 13.91 -30.75 1.26
C GLU A 764 12.82 -29.75 0.91
N ASN A 765 11.72 -29.69 1.68
CA ASN A 765 10.65 -28.75 1.36
C ASN A 765 11.12 -27.28 1.45
N ASN A 766 12.00 -26.94 2.40
CA ASN A 766 12.46 -25.56 2.53
C ASN A 766 13.52 -25.19 1.50
N LEU A 767 14.53 -26.03 1.27
CA LEU A 767 15.59 -25.75 0.28
C LEU A 767 15.06 -25.82 -1.16
N SER A 768 14.21 -26.79 -1.48
CA SER A 768 13.64 -26.93 -2.84
C SER A 768 12.64 -25.81 -3.18
N LEU A 769 12.02 -25.19 -2.18
CA LEU A 769 11.08 -24.07 -2.35
C LEU A 769 11.72 -22.71 -2.06
N ALA A 770 13.01 -22.68 -1.69
CA ALA A 770 13.74 -21.49 -1.28
C ALA A 770 13.05 -20.72 -0.13
N ASN A 771 12.46 -21.45 0.82
CA ASN A 771 11.88 -20.89 2.05
C ASN A 771 12.93 -20.66 3.15
N ALA A 772 14.05 -21.40 3.09
CA ALA A 772 15.21 -21.21 3.95
C ALA A 772 16.48 -21.45 3.12
N ASP A 773 17.62 -20.91 3.58
CA ASP A 773 18.91 -21.04 2.93
C ASP A 773 19.70 -22.24 3.47
N TRP A 774 20.78 -22.59 2.78
CA TRP A 774 21.64 -23.71 3.15
C TRP A 774 22.19 -23.57 4.59
N GLU A 775 22.61 -22.36 4.95
CA GLU A 775 23.18 -22.00 6.24
C GLU A 775 22.18 -22.22 7.39
N ASP A 776 20.87 -22.05 7.15
CA ASP A 776 19.83 -22.25 8.17
C ASP A 776 19.81 -23.71 8.68
N PHE A 777 20.22 -24.66 7.85
CA PHE A 777 20.34 -26.07 8.23
C PHE A 777 21.78 -26.44 8.62
N ALA A 778 22.76 -25.94 7.89
CA ALA A 778 24.17 -26.30 8.07
C ALA A 778 24.79 -25.71 9.36
N ASP A 779 24.24 -24.61 9.89
CA ASP A 779 24.72 -23.98 11.13
C ASP A 779 24.03 -24.53 12.40
N HIS A 780 22.98 -25.35 12.24
CA HIS A 780 22.17 -25.94 13.32
C HIS A 780 22.34 -27.46 13.45
N LEU A 781 23.58 -27.92 13.30
CA LEU A 781 23.95 -29.31 13.50
C LEU A 781 24.22 -29.59 14.97
N ASP A 782 23.93 -30.81 15.42
CA ASP A 782 24.35 -31.26 16.74
C ASP A 782 25.88 -31.36 16.82
N ASP A 783 26.42 -31.55 18.02
CA ASP A 783 27.87 -31.63 18.28
C ASP A 783 28.62 -32.67 17.42
N ASP A 784 27.91 -33.67 16.89
CA ASP A 784 28.45 -34.71 16.01
C ASP A 784 28.28 -34.44 14.50
N GLY A 785 27.80 -33.25 14.14
CA GLY A 785 27.61 -32.81 12.75
C GLY A 785 26.36 -33.38 12.07
N VAL A 786 25.42 -33.96 12.84
CA VAL A 786 24.17 -34.50 12.34
C VAL A 786 23.00 -33.62 12.77
N ARG A 787 22.11 -33.30 11.83
CA ARG A 787 20.84 -32.61 12.09
C ARG A 787 19.77 -33.63 12.54
N ARG A 788 19.17 -33.41 13.72
CA ARG A 788 18.13 -34.29 14.30
C ARG A 788 16.77 -33.64 14.56
N ASP A 789 16.75 -32.34 14.85
CA ASP A 789 15.51 -31.62 15.15
C ASP A 789 14.70 -31.31 13.88
N THR A 790 13.38 -31.31 14.06
CA THR A 790 12.37 -30.70 13.18
C THR A 790 11.67 -29.60 13.93
#